data_AF-A0A2J6I7S5-F1
#
_entry.id   AF-A0A2J6I7S5-F1
#
_cell.length_a   1.000
_cell.length_b   1.000
_cell.length_c   1.000
_cell.angle_alpha   90.00
_cell.angle_beta   90.00
_cell.angle_gamma   90.00
#
_symmetry.space_group_name_H-M   'P 1'
#
loop_
_entity.id
_entity.type
_entity.pdbx_description
1 polymer ?
#
loop_
_entity_poly.entity_id
_entity_poly.type
_entity_poly.pdbx_seq_one_letter_code
_entity_poly.pdbx_strand_id
1 'polypeptide(L)'
;MPLNFGYYKLIFILLLSSIYSSCSNIDESNSIKLNSNWKFKSTDDTTYLKVKIPGSVHLGLLENNIIENPFYRLNEHNVQWVDKKDWEFKTTFDVDKSILNNEFVEIDFKGLDTYADVFLNNQLILKANNMFVNWVVECKSKLREGKNELRIIFYSPIKKGLEKREKLPYLLPGAENDQSELGGLGNKKVCVFTRKAQYHFGWDWGPRLVSIGIWKDIELKWWNKAKIEDLYIHQPKIEKNRAKAIAELRINSSSNQNAELILKTDNSISASKHLNLKKGNNVIKIPFEVENPELWWTNGLGNQKLYNIETELKIDNRILSKSETNIGLRTIELVRENDSLGKSFYFKVNNRPVFMKGANYIPQDIFLSRAKPSDYEHLIKSAAEANFNMLRVWGGGVYEKDIFYDLCDKYGILVWQDFMFACAMYPGNTEFLDNIKLEAEQNIKRLRNHACIALWCGDNEILSAWNRWGWKENVIENQGEAKADKIWNDYDTLFHKILPDIVKQLDPKTEYWSSSPSSDIGKLENKTSGDMHYWGVWWGKEPFSNYKTYIGRFMSEYGFQSFPEIGSIEKYTLPEDHDINSEVMKSHQRSSIGNVTIVEYMDRDYNKPKNFPMFIYVNHLLQAEGIKTAMEAHRRNMPYCMGSLYWQLNDCWPVASWSGIDYYGKWKALHYFTKKAFNNILVSP
;
A
#
# COMPACT_ATOMS: atom_id res chain seq x y z
N MET A 1 72.83 -17.42 27.12
CA MET A 1 73.21 -18.50 26.18
C MET A 1 71.99 -18.88 25.36
N PRO A 2 72.14 -19.08 24.04
CA PRO A 2 71.25 -18.46 23.05
C PRO A 2 70.60 -19.45 22.07
N LEU A 3 69.70 -18.94 21.22
CA LEU A 3 69.60 -19.12 19.75
C LEU A 3 68.28 -18.44 19.28
N ASN A 4 68.34 -17.23 18.69
CA ASN A 4 68.39 -16.88 17.25
C ASN A 4 67.07 -17.21 16.51
N PHE A 5 66.38 -16.33 15.77
CA PHE A 5 66.68 -15.22 14.83
C PHE A 5 65.55 -14.15 14.97
N GLY A 6 65.67 -12.81 14.85
CA GLY A 6 66.31 -11.93 13.85
C GLY A 6 65.37 -11.68 12.64
N TYR A 7 65.09 -10.51 12.05
CA TYR A 7 65.56 -9.12 12.13
C TYR A 7 64.59 -8.25 11.25
N TYR A 8 64.14 -7.08 11.74
CA TYR A 8 64.03 -5.75 11.08
C TYR A 8 62.91 -5.29 10.08
N LYS A 9 62.51 -4.01 10.35
CA LYS A 9 62.10 -2.88 9.46
C LYS A 9 60.65 -2.88 8.93
N LEU A 10 59.75 -1.94 9.26
CA LEU A 10 59.77 -0.46 9.17
C LEU A 10 60.38 0.08 7.85
N ILE A 11 59.48 0.66 7.03
CA ILE A 11 59.64 1.47 5.80
C ILE A 11 58.98 0.79 4.57
N PHE A 12 58.18 1.59 3.85
CA PHE A 12 57.33 1.33 2.66
C PHE A 12 55.93 0.76 2.91
N ILE A 13 54.91 1.63 2.88
CA ILE A 13 53.79 1.63 1.91
C ILE A 13 53.22 3.07 1.88
N LEU A 14 53.89 3.91 1.10
CA LEU A 14 53.36 5.07 0.41
C LEU A 14 53.69 4.79 -1.07
N LEU A 15 52.72 4.97 -1.96
CA LEU A 15 52.76 4.71 -3.42
C LEU A 15 52.54 3.26 -3.86
N LEU A 16 51.27 2.94 -4.12
CA LEU A 16 50.84 2.32 -5.39
C LEU A 16 49.38 2.71 -5.67
N SER A 17 49.22 4.03 -5.81
CA SER A 17 48.15 4.65 -6.58
C SER A 17 48.55 4.60 -8.06
N SER A 18 48.15 3.55 -8.78
CA SER A 18 47.97 3.60 -10.25
C SER A 18 47.54 2.24 -10.84
N ILE A 19 46.45 2.31 -11.61
CA ILE A 19 46.07 1.41 -12.72
C ILE A 19 45.37 0.09 -12.31
N TYR A 20 44.10 0.22 -11.96
CA TYR A 20 43.06 -0.57 -12.63
C TYR A 20 42.04 0.40 -13.23
N SER A 21 42.44 1.07 -14.32
CA SER A 21 41.49 1.51 -15.34
C SER A 21 41.08 0.29 -16.15
N SER A 22 40.23 -0.56 -15.58
CA SER A 22 39.28 -1.29 -16.42
C SER A 22 38.30 -0.24 -16.90
N CYS A 23 38.29 0.06 -18.20
CA CYS A 23 37.29 0.93 -18.83
C CYS A 23 35.88 0.54 -18.37
N SER A 24 35.33 1.27 -17.41
CA SER A 24 33.90 1.23 -17.13
C SER A 24 33.21 1.97 -18.27
N ASN A 25 32.86 1.23 -19.33
CA ASN A 25 32.02 1.71 -20.44
C ASN A 25 30.56 1.84 -19.97
N ILE A 26 30.34 2.60 -18.90
CA ILE A 26 29.07 2.73 -18.19
C ILE A 26 28.75 4.22 -18.14
N ASP A 27 27.82 4.67 -18.98
CA ASP A 27 27.20 6.00 -18.96
C ASP A 27 25.75 5.84 -18.47
N GLU A 28 25.56 5.07 -17.38
CA GLU A 28 24.24 4.71 -16.84
C GLU A 28 23.42 5.94 -16.41
N SER A 29 22.09 5.78 -16.39
CA SER A 29 21.22 6.69 -15.65
C SER A 29 21.65 6.70 -14.18
N ASN A 30 22.19 7.82 -13.73
CA ASN A 30 22.69 7.97 -12.37
C ASN A 30 21.68 8.72 -11.52
N SER A 31 21.77 8.55 -10.20
CA SER A 31 20.91 9.27 -9.27
C SER A 31 21.61 9.57 -7.94
N ILE A 32 21.19 10.65 -7.29
CA ILE A 32 21.52 10.94 -5.89
C ILE A 32 20.24 11.20 -5.09
N LYS A 33 20.17 10.63 -3.89
CA LYS A 33 19.06 10.89 -2.97
C LYS A 33 19.25 12.26 -2.32
N LEU A 34 18.22 13.10 -2.39
CA LEU A 34 18.17 14.39 -1.73
C LEU A 34 17.52 14.25 -0.35
N ASN A 35 18.18 13.56 0.58
CA ASN A 35 17.63 13.22 1.90
C ASN A 35 18.32 13.93 3.09
N SER A 36 19.32 14.75 2.81
CA SER A 36 20.15 15.40 3.83
C SER A 36 19.77 16.86 4.06
N ASN A 37 20.09 17.38 5.26
CA ASN A 37 19.97 18.81 5.64
C ASN A 37 18.58 19.43 5.47
N TRP A 38 17.54 18.61 5.49
CA TRP A 38 16.17 19.11 5.45
C TRP A 38 15.79 19.78 6.76
N LYS A 39 15.06 20.87 6.58
CA LYS A 39 14.48 21.66 7.65
C LYS A 39 13.07 22.06 7.26
N PHE A 40 12.22 22.25 8.25
CA PHE A 40 10.83 22.64 8.04
C PHE A 40 10.39 23.68 9.06
N LYS A 41 9.32 24.40 8.72
CA LYS A 41 8.63 25.31 9.63
C LYS A 41 7.19 25.45 9.17
N SER A 42 6.30 25.95 10.03
CA SER A 42 5.04 26.44 9.52
C SER A 42 5.25 27.75 8.77
N THR A 43 4.37 28.07 7.83
CA THR A 43 4.48 29.30 7.02
C THR A 43 4.26 30.58 7.82
N ASP A 44 3.64 30.48 9.00
CA ASP A 44 3.49 31.58 9.97
C ASP A 44 4.69 31.73 10.93
N ASP A 45 5.60 30.76 10.96
CA ASP A 45 6.79 30.77 11.80
C ASP A 45 8.02 31.39 11.10
N THR A 46 8.98 31.84 11.89
CA THR A 46 10.26 32.40 11.39
C THR A 46 11.42 31.39 11.46
N THR A 47 11.36 30.45 12.41
CA THR A 47 12.47 29.54 12.72
C THR A 47 12.25 28.17 12.09
N TYR A 48 13.29 27.64 11.44
CA TYR A 48 13.25 26.27 10.92
C TYR A 48 13.74 25.26 11.96
N LEU A 49 13.06 24.13 12.00
CA LEU A 49 13.40 22.93 12.76
C LEU A 49 13.99 21.87 11.83
N LYS A 50 14.78 20.94 12.37
CA LYS A 50 15.33 19.82 11.58
C LYS A 50 14.26 18.78 11.31
N VAL A 51 14.32 18.10 10.16
CA VAL A 51 13.42 16.96 9.87
C VAL A 51 14.13 15.94 8.98
N LYS A 52 13.88 14.66 9.24
CA LYS A 52 14.36 13.57 8.38
C LYS A 52 13.38 13.30 7.25
N ILE A 53 13.91 13.03 6.07
CA ILE A 53 13.14 12.68 4.88
C ILE A 53 13.62 11.30 4.37
N PRO A 54 12.73 10.35 4.01
CA PRO A 54 11.26 10.44 4.06
C PRO A 54 10.70 10.66 5.46
N GLY A 55 9.68 11.51 5.58
CA GLY A 55 9.14 11.93 6.87
C GLY A 55 7.90 12.81 6.76
N SER A 56 7.43 13.28 7.91
CA SER A 56 6.28 14.16 8.00
C SER A 56 6.51 15.28 9.01
N VAL A 57 5.66 16.30 8.94
CA VAL A 57 5.59 17.39 9.91
C VAL A 57 5.44 16.85 11.33
N HIS A 58 4.54 15.91 11.57
CA HIS A 58 4.33 15.33 12.91
C HIS A 58 5.61 14.68 13.44
N LEU A 59 6.34 13.94 12.60
CA LEU A 59 7.61 13.35 13.01
C LEU A 59 8.67 14.42 13.28
N GLY A 60 8.77 15.45 12.44
CA GLY A 60 9.66 16.58 12.67
C GLY A 60 9.35 17.29 13.99
N LEU A 61 8.08 17.57 14.27
CA LEU A 61 7.65 18.21 15.52
C LEU A 61 7.98 17.33 16.74
N LEU A 62 7.76 16.02 16.64
CA LEU A 62 8.10 15.08 17.70
C LEU A 62 9.62 15.00 17.94
N GLU A 63 10.42 14.89 16.88
CA GLU A 63 11.89 14.82 16.98
C GLU A 63 12.52 16.11 17.54
N ASN A 64 11.82 17.25 17.44
CA ASN A 64 12.24 18.52 18.03
C ASN A 64 11.52 18.84 19.36
N ASN A 65 10.81 17.88 19.96
CA ASN A 65 10.09 18.02 21.24
C ASN A 65 9.04 19.16 21.25
N ILE A 66 8.43 19.47 20.10
CA ILE A 66 7.35 20.45 19.99
C ILE A 66 5.99 19.84 20.32
N ILE A 67 5.83 18.54 20.02
CA ILE A 67 4.66 17.76 20.39
C ILE A 67 5.10 16.53 21.19
N GLU A 68 4.23 16.04 22.06
CA GLU A 68 4.41 14.74 22.70
C GLU A 68 4.06 13.60 21.74
N ASN A 69 4.39 12.36 22.12
CA ASN A 69 4.03 11.19 21.31
C ASN A 69 2.50 11.09 21.17
N PRO A 70 1.93 11.21 19.96
CA PRO A 70 0.48 11.21 19.78
C PRO A 70 -0.17 9.84 20.04
N PHE A 71 0.62 8.76 20.14
CA PHE A 71 0.12 7.43 20.49
C PHE A 71 0.05 7.18 22.00
N TYR A 72 0.46 8.14 22.83
CA TYR A 72 0.45 7.97 24.29
C TYR A 72 -0.78 8.64 24.89
N ARG A 73 -1.55 7.90 25.69
CA ARG A 73 -2.75 8.39 26.40
C ARG A 73 -3.68 9.22 25.51
N LEU A 74 -3.88 10.50 25.81
CA LEU A 74 -4.82 11.37 25.08
C LEU A 74 -4.12 12.33 24.11
N ASN A 75 -2.84 12.10 23.84
CA ASN A 75 -1.99 13.08 23.15
C ASN A 75 -2.37 13.32 21.68
N GLU A 76 -3.10 12.40 21.05
CA GLU A 76 -3.72 12.63 19.75
C GLU A 76 -4.54 13.93 19.71
N HIS A 77 -5.30 14.23 20.78
CA HIS A 77 -6.18 15.39 20.82
C HIS A 77 -5.38 16.71 20.76
N ASN A 78 -4.15 16.70 21.29
CA ASN A 78 -3.30 17.88 21.42
C ASN A 78 -2.58 18.25 20.11
N VAL A 79 -2.61 17.40 19.10
CA VAL A 79 -1.85 17.59 17.84
C VAL A 79 -2.73 17.88 16.63
N GLN A 80 -4.05 18.00 16.82
CA GLN A 80 -4.99 18.25 15.73
C GLN A 80 -4.73 19.58 14.99
N TRP A 81 -4.09 20.55 15.62
CA TRP A 81 -3.77 21.85 14.98
C TRP A 81 -2.83 21.74 13.77
N VAL A 82 -2.03 20.66 13.69
CA VAL A 82 -0.99 20.48 12.66
C VAL A 82 -1.56 20.49 11.24
N ASP A 83 -2.73 19.87 11.04
CA ASP A 83 -3.35 19.70 9.73
C ASP A 83 -4.05 20.98 9.20
N LYS A 84 -4.18 22.03 10.03
CA LYS A 84 -4.75 23.34 9.66
C LYS A 84 -3.67 24.32 9.20
N LYS A 85 -2.40 24.03 9.47
CA LYS A 85 -1.28 24.88 9.07
C LYS A 85 -0.77 24.50 7.69
N ASP A 86 -0.16 25.49 7.02
CA ASP A 86 0.67 25.24 5.85
C ASP A 86 2.12 25.13 6.32
N TRP A 87 2.92 24.34 5.61
CA TRP A 87 4.25 23.95 6.05
C TRP A 87 5.26 24.14 4.92
N GLU A 88 6.41 24.71 5.25
CA GLU A 88 7.51 24.86 4.29
C GLU A 88 8.65 23.92 4.66
N PHE A 89 9.08 23.11 3.72
CA PHE A 89 10.29 22.29 3.77
C PHE A 89 11.37 22.92 2.89
N LYS A 90 12.62 22.85 3.33
CA LYS A 90 13.76 23.43 2.63
C LYS A 90 15.00 22.58 2.80
N THR A 91 15.77 22.42 1.73
CA THR A 91 17.12 21.86 1.77
C THR A 91 18.02 22.56 0.75
N THR A 92 19.31 22.27 0.83
CA THR A 92 20.30 22.66 -0.18
C THR A 92 21.16 21.45 -0.54
N PHE A 93 21.53 21.37 -1.82
CA PHE A 93 22.36 20.29 -2.36
C PHE A 93 23.30 20.87 -3.41
N ASP A 94 24.47 20.27 -3.56
CA ASP A 94 25.45 20.69 -4.55
C ASP A 94 25.27 19.91 -5.85
N VAL A 95 25.47 20.59 -6.98
CA VAL A 95 25.43 20.00 -8.32
C VAL A 95 26.75 20.29 -9.01
N ASP A 96 27.48 19.23 -9.32
CA ASP A 96 28.73 19.31 -10.05
C ASP A 96 28.50 19.62 -11.53
N LYS A 97 29.49 20.27 -12.16
CA LYS A 97 29.48 20.53 -13.60
C LYS A 97 29.31 19.26 -14.44
N SER A 98 29.84 18.13 -13.96
CA SER A 98 29.67 16.82 -14.60
C SER A 98 28.20 16.41 -14.74
N ILE A 99 27.35 16.73 -13.75
CA ILE A 99 25.90 16.48 -13.81
C ILE A 99 25.26 17.38 -14.88
N LEU A 100 25.60 18.67 -14.88
CA LEU A 100 25.07 19.64 -15.84
C LEU A 100 25.51 19.39 -17.29
N ASN A 101 26.60 18.64 -17.49
CA ASN A 101 27.05 18.23 -18.82
C ASN A 101 26.17 17.12 -19.44
N ASN A 102 25.31 16.44 -18.66
CA ASN A 102 24.39 15.43 -19.20
C ASN A 102 23.23 16.08 -19.95
N GLU A 103 22.67 15.40 -20.95
CA GLU A 103 21.57 15.92 -21.78
C GLU A 103 20.34 16.29 -20.95
N PHE A 104 19.94 15.41 -20.01
CA PHE A 104 18.74 15.54 -19.17
C PHE A 104 19.10 15.46 -17.69
N VAL A 105 18.44 16.29 -16.88
CA VAL A 105 18.57 16.27 -15.42
C VAL A 105 17.19 16.48 -14.80
N GLU A 106 16.67 15.44 -14.15
CA GLU A 106 15.33 15.39 -13.59
C GLU A 106 15.36 15.33 -12.07
N ILE A 107 14.36 15.89 -11.38
CA ILE A 107 14.07 15.55 -9.99
C ILE A 107 12.84 14.65 -9.95
N ASP A 108 12.99 13.51 -9.28
CA ASP A 108 11.99 12.47 -9.11
C ASP A 108 11.46 12.50 -7.66
N PHE A 109 10.23 13.00 -7.48
CA PHE A 109 9.54 13.09 -6.20
C PHE A 109 8.64 11.87 -6.01
N LYS A 110 9.15 10.81 -5.38
CA LYS A 110 8.45 9.51 -5.27
C LYS A 110 7.14 9.56 -4.48
N GLY A 111 6.89 10.64 -3.73
CA GLY A 111 5.64 10.84 -3.00
C GLY A 111 5.64 12.11 -2.16
N LEU A 112 4.69 13.01 -2.46
CA LEU A 112 4.44 14.25 -1.74
C LEU A 112 3.04 14.19 -1.12
N ASP A 113 2.93 14.41 0.18
CA ASP A 113 1.68 14.33 0.93
C ASP A 113 1.22 15.72 1.40
N THR A 114 0.27 16.40 0.74
CA THR A 114 -0.31 16.06 -0.58
C THR A 114 -0.28 17.26 -1.52
N TYR A 115 -0.92 18.36 -1.14
CA TYR A 115 -0.91 19.59 -1.94
C TYR A 115 0.42 20.31 -1.75
N ALA A 116 1.27 20.32 -2.78
CA ALA A 116 2.63 20.85 -2.67
C ALA A 116 3.03 21.72 -3.85
N ASP A 117 3.54 22.91 -3.59
CA ASP A 117 4.25 23.74 -4.57
C ASP A 117 5.75 23.59 -4.35
N VAL A 118 6.48 23.16 -5.38
CA VAL A 118 7.92 22.92 -5.33
C VAL A 118 8.67 24.00 -6.08
N PHE A 119 9.64 24.60 -5.43
CA PHE A 119 10.52 25.63 -5.96
C PHE A 119 11.96 25.16 -5.97
N LEU A 120 12.63 25.31 -7.11
CA LEU A 120 14.07 25.11 -7.27
C LEU A 120 14.71 26.46 -7.60
N ASN A 121 15.66 26.90 -6.77
CA ASN A 121 16.31 28.21 -6.90
C ASN A 121 15.29 29.36 -7.10
N ASN A 122 14.24 29.37 -6.26
CA ASN A 122 13.10 30.30 -6.29
C ASN A 122 12.18 30.25 -7.52
N GLN A 123 12.37 29.29 -8.42
CA GLN A 123 11.46 29.07 -9.56
C GLN A 123 10.51 27.91 -9.27
N LEU A 124 9.21 28.11 -9.46
CA LEU A 124 8.22 27.05 -9.35
C LEU A 124 8.46 25.98 -10.43
N ILE A 125 8.58 24.72 -10.03
CA ILE A 125 8.84 23.60 -10.93
C ILE A 125 7.73 22.55 -10.95
N LEU A 126 6.93 22.46 -9.89
CA LEU A 126 5.87 21.46 -9.75
C LEU A 126 4.75 21.97 -8.84
N LYS A 127 3.51 21.60 -9.19
CA LYS A 127 2.36 21.62 -8.30
C LYS A 127 1.82 20.19 -8.17
N ALA A 128 1.98 19.58 -7.01
CA ALA A 128 1.51 18.23 -6.70
C ALA A 128 0.18 18.29 -5.93
N ASN A 129 -0.70 17.32 -6.17
CA ASN A 129 -2.02 17.24 -5.56
C ASN A 129 -2.51 15.79 -5.33
N ASN A 130 -1.58 14.83 -5.30
CA ASN A 130 -1.87 13.42 -5.10
C ASN A 130 -0.72 12.73 -4.37
N MET A 131 -1.04 12.12 -3.22
CA MET A 131 -0.10 11.39 -2.37
C MET A 131 0.47 10.15 -3.06
N PHE A 132 -0.31 9.54 -3.94
CA PHE A 132 -0.05 8.23 -4.54
C PHE A 132 0.66 8.30 -5.89
N VAL A 133 0.99 9.50 -6.35
CA VAL A 133 1.64 9.78 -7.63
C VAL A 133 3.10 10.12 -7.41
N ASN A 134 3.94 9.55 -8.27
CA ASN A 134 5.32 9.96 -8.48
C ASN A 134 5.38 11.13 -9.48
N TRP A 135 6.16 12.17 -9.15
CA TRP A 135 6.30 13.38 -9.97
C TRP A 135 7.74 13.53 -10.46
N VAL A 136 7.96 13.36 -11.77
CA VAL A 136 9.27 13.55 -12.41
C VAL A 136 9.28 14.90 -13.13
N VAL A 137 10.29 15.73 -12.87
CA VAL A 137 10.39 17.08 -13.42
C VAL A 137 11.78 17.33 -13.99
N GLU A 138 11.87 17.58 -15.29
CA GLU A 138 13.10 18.06 -15.93
C GLU A 138 13.47 19.45 -15.39
N CYS A 139 14.70 19.58 -14.92
CA CYS A 139 15.15 20.71 -14.11
C CYS A 139 16.53 21.26 -14.49
N LYS A 140 17.22 20.70 -15.50
CA LYS A 140 18.58 21.11 -15.88
C LYS A 140 18.72 22.63 -16.06
N SER A 141 17.78 23.28 -16.76
CA SER A 141 17.82 24.72 -17.04
C SER A 141 17.64 25.62 -15.81
N LYS A 142 17.21 25.04 -14.68
CA LYS A 142 16.94 25.75 -13.42
C LYS A 142 18.02 25.49 -12.37
N LEU A 143 18.91 24.53 -12.62
CA LEU A 143 20.07 24.22 -11.78
C LEU A 143 21.21 25.18 -12.08
N ARG A 144 22.10 25.34 -11.09
CA ARG A 144 23.39 26.03 -11.22
C ARG A 144 24.51 25.14 -10.71
N GLU A 145 25.72 25.35 -11.22
CA GLU A 145 26.92 24.69 -10.69
C GLU A 145 27.11 25.08 -9.22
N GLY A 146 27.44 24.10 -8.37
CA GLY A 146 27.53 24.25 -6.93
C GLY A 146 26.17 24.23 -6.23
N LYS A 147 25.96 25.14 -5.28
CA LYS A 147 24.86 25.05 -4.32
C LYS A 147 23.50 25.41 -4.90
N ASN A 148 22.56 24.47 -4.87
CA ASN A 148 21.15 24.65 -5.24
C ASN A 148 20.24 24.62 -4.01
N GLU A 149 19.09 25.27 -4.10
CA GLU A 149 18.07 25.27 -3.05
C GLU A 149 16.77 24.66 -3.56
N LEU A 150 16.24 23.69 -2.81
CA LEU A 150 14.92 23.11 -3.02
C LEU A 150 14.02 23.53 -1.85
N ARG A 151 12.86 24.09 -2.17
CA ARG A 151 11.87 24.56 -1.21
C ARG A 151 10.49 24.04 -1.60
N ILE A 152 9.78 23.44 -0.67
CA ILE A 152 8.46 22.83 -0.90
C ILE A 152 7.48 23.42 0.08
N ILE A 153 6.40 24.04 -0.41
CA ILE A 153 5.30 24.52 0.41
C ILE A 153 4.18 23.50 0.33
N PHE A 154 3.85 22.87 1.46
CA PHE A 154 2.68 22.03 1.61
C PHE A 154 1.51 22.84 2.14
N TYR A 155 0.36 22.72 1.48
CA TYR A 155 -0.89 23.34 1.91
C TYR A 155 -1.72 22.36 2.72
N SER A 156 -2.41 22.89 3.73
CA SER A 156 -3.34 22.14 4.57
C SER A 156 -4.37 21.39 3.71
N PRO A 157 -4.45 20.05 3.80
CA PRO A 157 -5.48 19.28 3.11
C PRO A 157 -6.87 19.60 3.67
N ILE A 158 -6.97 20.09 4.91
CA ILE A 158 -8.22 20.54 5.52
C ILE A 158 -8.73 21.81 4.83
N LYS A 159 -7.90 22.85 4.72
CA LYS A 159 -8.29 24.08 4.02
C LYS A 159 -8.69 23.81 2.58
N LYS A 160 -7.87 23.03 1.85
CA LYS A 160 -8.16 22.67 0.45
C LYS A 160 -9.40 21.80 0.30
N GLY A 161 -9.60 20.86 1.22
CA GLY A 161 -10.80 20.02 1.26
C GLY A 161 -12.07 20.83 1.50
N LEU A 162 -12.03 21.80 2.43
CA LEU A 162 -13.14 22.73 2.67
C LEU A 162 -13.44 23.60 1.44
N GLU A 163 -12.41 24.19 0.82
CA GLU A 163 -12.57 24.96 -0.43
C GLU A 163 -13.24 24.13 -1.54
N LYS A 164 -12.83 22.85 -1.70
CA LYS A 164 -13.41 21.95 -2.70
C LYS A 164 -14.83 21.52 -2.33
N ARG A 165 -15.10 21.28 -1.06
CA ARG A 165 -16.44 20.94 -0.54
C ARG A 165 -17.43 22.08 -0.77
N GLU A 166 -17.05 23.32 -0.48
CA GLU A 166 -17.91 24.49 -0.66
C GLU A 166 -18.23 24.80 -2.12
N LYS A 167 -17.33 24.43 -3.04
CA LYS A 167 -17.55 24.55 -4.49
C LYS A 167 -18.42 23.44 -5.07
N LEU A 168 -18.60 22.32 -4.37
CA LEU A 168 -19.41 21.21 -4.85
C LEU A 168 -20.90 21.54 -4.63
N PRO A 169 -21.76 21.52 -5.67
CA PRO A 169 -23.16 21.94 -5.56
C PRO A 169 -24.07 20.86 -4.93
N TYR A 170 -23.49 19.93 -4.19
CA TYR A 170 -24.12 18.83 -3.47
C TYR A 170 -23.14 18.26 -2.44
N LEU A 171 -23.66 17.53 -1.47
CA LEU A 171 -22.91 16.81 -0.45
C LEU A 171 -22.77 15.35 -0.86
N LEU A 172 -21.55 14.83 -0.75
CA LEU A 172 -21.27 13.41 -0.93
C LEU A 172 -21.60 12.66 0.37
N PRO A 173 -22.37 11.56 0.32
CA PRO A 173 -22.60 10.72 1.49
C PRO A 173 -21.39 9.83 1.80
N GLY A 174 -21.40 9.27 3.01
CA GLY A 174 -20.32 8.44 3.55
C GLY A 174 -19.22 9.26 4.21
N ALA A 175 -18.01 8.68 4.27
CA ALA A 175 -16.88 9.22 5.03
C ALA A 175 -17.18 9.38 6.54
N GLU A 176 -18.06 8.55 7.10
CA GLU A 176 -18.36 8.53 8.54
C GLU A 176 -17.12 8.30 9.42
N ASN A 177 -16.10 7.65 8.85
CA ASN A 177 -14.81 7.41 9.49
C ASN A 177 -13.89 8.65 9.53
N ASP A 178 -14.16 9.71 8.77
CA ASP A 178 -13.46 10.99 8.92
C ASP A 178 -13.89 11.61 10.26
N GLN A 179 -13.00 11.55 11.25
CA GLN A 179 -13.23 12.05 12.61
C GLN A 179 -13.13 13.58 12.67
N SER A 180 -13.82 14.28 11.76
CA SER A 180 -13.76 15.73 11.56
C SER A 180 -14.13 16.53 12.82
N GLU A 181 -14.98 15.98 13.68
CA GLU A 181 -15.33 16.57 14.98
C GLU A 181 -14.12 16.68 15.92
N LEU A 182 -13.35 15.60 16.09
CA LEU A 182 -12.09 15.63 16.84
C LEU A 182 -11.11 16.61 16.21
N GLY A 183 -11.12 16.70 14.88
CA GLY A 183 -10.37 17.69 14.11
C GLY A 183 -10.84 19.14 14.25
N GLY A 184 -11.91 19.44 15.00
CA GLY A 184 -12.45 20.80 15.17
C GLY A 184 -13.23 21.33 13.96
N LEU A 185 -13.70 20.45 13.07
CA LEU A 185 -14.44 20.81 11.86
C LEU A 185 -15.95 20.55 11.96
N GLY A 186 -16.40 20.02 13.11
CA GLY A 186 -17.77 19.52 13.26
C GLY A 186 -18.07 18.44 12.23
N ASN A 187 -19.26 18.46 11.63
CA ASN A 187 -19.71 17.49 10.63
C ASN A 187 -19.11 17.70 9.21
N LYS A 188 -18.17 18.65 9.03
CA LYS A 188 -17.55 18.94 7.73
C LYS A 188 -16.45 17.94 7.40
N LYS A 189 -16.84 16.78 6.89
CA LYS A 189 -15.94 15.73 6.37
C LYS A 189 -15.31 16.15 5.04
N VAL A 190 -14.00 15.97 4.90
CA VAL A 190 -13.24 16.47 3.75
C VAL A 190 -12.29 15.45 3.12
N CYS A 191 -12.13 14.27 3.71
CA CYS A 191 -11.19 13.24 3.22
C CYS A 191 -11.39 12.88 1.73
N VAL A 192 -12.64 12.90 1.23
CA VAL A 192 -12.99 12.49 -0.15
C VAL A 192 -12.52 13.45 -1.24
N PHE A 193 -12.15 14.68 -0.90
CA PHE A 193 -11.75 15.72 -1.87
C PHE A 193 -10.26 15.70 -2.20
N THR A 194 -9.49 14.89 -1.48
CA THR A 194 -8.03 14.82 -1.60
C THR A 194 -7.62 13.39 -1.89
N ARG A 195 -6.80 13.18 -2.92
CA ARG A 195 -6.15 11.88 -3.17
C ARG A 195 -5.00 11.70 -2.17
N LYS A 196 -5.36 11.21 -0.99
CA LYS A 196 -4.52 10.98 0.19
C LYS A 196 -5.05 9.77 0.95
N ALA A 197 -4.19 9.07 1.67
CA ALA A 197 -4.60 7.94 2.51
C ALA A 197 -5.72 8.34 3.46
N GLN A 198 -6.88 7.69 3.32
CA GLN A 198 -8.12 8.09 3.97
C GLN A 198 -8.06 7.87 5.49
N TYR A 199 -7.41 6.80 5.92
CA TYR A 199 -7.24 6.48 7.35
C TYR A 199 -6.47 7.55 8.15
N HIS A 200 -5.73 8.45 7.49
CA HIS A 200 -5.11 9.60 8.17
C HIS A 200 -6.14 10.55 8.81
N PHE A 201 -7.38 10.57 8.31
CA PHE A 201 -8.48 11.39 8.82
C PHE A 201 -9.20 10.76 10.02
N GLY A 202 -8.74 9.58 10.46
CA GLY A 202 -9.42 8.72 11.42
C GLY A 202 -9.99 7.48 10.73
N TRP A 203 -10.17 6.42 11.51
CA TRP A 203 -10.95 5.25 11.14
C TRP A 203 -11.48 4.55 12.39
N ASP A 204 -12.39 3.59 12.26
CA ASP A 204 -12.93 2.83 13.40
C ASP A 204 -11.93 1.86 14.09
N TRP A 205 -10.67 1.87 13.67
CA TRP A 205 -9.50 1.27 14.32
C TRP A 205 -8.29 2.20 14.36
N GLY A 206 -8.38 3.43 13.84
CA GLY A 206 -7.23 4.32 13.60
C GLY A 206 -7.42 5.71 14.22
N PRO A 207 -6.34 6.41 14.61
CA PRO A 207 -6.43 7.76 15.10
C PRO A 207 -6.60 8.75 13.93
N ARG A 208 -7.08 9.94 14.24
CA ARG A 208 -7.03 11.09 13.35
C ARG A 208 -5.68 11.80 13.48
N LEU A 209 -4.83 11.58 12.49
CA LEU A 209 -3.52 12.22 12.39
C LEU A 209 -3.24 12.51 10.91
N VAL A 210 -3.77 13.66 10.44
CA VAL A 210 -3.70 14.05 9.03
C VAL A 210 -2.28 14.51 8.69
N SER A 211 -1.42 13.55 8.39
CA SER A 211 0.00 13.74 8.11
C SER A 211 0.22 14.66 6.90
N ILE A 212 1.35 15.37 6.87
CA ILE A 212 1.77 16.25 5.76
C ILE A 212 3.29 16.10 5.63
N GLY A 213 3.83 16.00 4.42
CA GLY A 213 5.26 16.03 4.19
C GLY A 213 5.75 15.24 2.98
N ILE A 214 7.05 14.96 2.99
CA ILE A 214 7.74 14.24 1.92
C ILE A 214 7.83 12.76 2.36
N TRP A 215 6.79 11.99 2.03
CA TRP A 215 6.59 10.65 2.60
C TRP A 215 7.38 9.53 1.88
N LYS A 216 7.95 9.82 0.71
CA LYS A 216 8.88 8.94 -0.04
C LYS A 216 10.12 9.73 -0.51
N ASP A 217 11.13 9.02 -0.99
CA ASP A 217 12.42 9.61 -1.39
C ASP A 217 12.27 10.68 -2.49
N ILE A 218 13.21 11.63 -2.51
CA ILE A 218 13.44 12.55 -3.62
C ILE A 218 14.80 12.23 -4.23
N GLU A 219 14.87 12.08 -5.54
CA GLU A 219 16.10 11.74 -6.27
C GLU A 219 16.38 12.76 -7.37
N LEU A 220 17.61 13.28 -7.44
CA LEU A 220 18.11 13.97 -8.63
C LEU A 220 18.68 12.92 -9.57
N LYS A 221 18.17 12.84 -10.81
CA LYS A 221 18.53 11.87 -11.82
C LYS A 221 19.10 12.56 -13.05
N TRP A 222 20.06 11.93 -13.72
CA TRP A 222 20.57 12.44 -14.99
C TRP A 222 20.90 11.30 -15.94
N TRP A 223 20.73 11.56 -17.23
CA TRP A 223 20.90 10.57 -18.28
C TRP A 223 21.20 11.24 -19.62
N ASN A 224 21.73 10.47 -20.56
CA ASN A 224 22.10 10.90 -21.91
C ASN A 224 21.44 10.01 -22.96
N LYS A 225 21.15 10.58 -24.14
CA LYS A 225 20.70 9.88 -25.36
C LYS A 225 19.40 9.08 -25.24
N ALA A 226 19.29 8.10 -24.34
CA ALA A 226 18.08 7.31 -24.14
C ALA A 226 17.99 6.70 -22.73
N LYS A 227 16.76 6.50 -22.25
CA LYS A 227 16.44 5.92 -20.93
C LYS A 227 15.29 4.93 -21.04
N ILE A 228 15.40 3.80 -20.34
CA ILE A 228 14.29 2.86 -20.13
C ILE A 228 13.40 3.46 -19.04
N GLU A 229 12.14 3.74 -19.37
CA GLU A 229 11.15 4.32 -18.45
C GLU A 229 10.32 3.25 -17.74
N ASP A 230 10.12 2.11 -18.39
CA ASP A 230 9.19 1.07 -17.97
C ASP A 230 9.59 -0.27 -18.60
N LEU A 231 9.52 -1.34 -17.81
CA LEU A 231 9.77 -2.72 -18.21
C LEU A 231 8.61 -3.58 -17.70
N TYR A 232 7.90 -4.24 -18.62
CA TYR A 232 6.82 -5.17 -18.29
C TYR A 232 7.08 -6.55 -18.89
N ILE A 233 6.99 -7.58 -18.05
CA ILE A 233 7.16 -8.96 -18.49
C ILE A 233 5.81 -9.66 -18.64
N HIS A 234 5.38 -9.82 -19.89
CA HIS A 234 4.22 -10.63 -20.21
C HIS A 234 4.58 -12.11 -20.20
N GLN A 235 3.74 -12.95 -19.61
CA GLN A 235 3.90 -14.42 -19.62
C GLN A 235 2.81 -15.12 -20.49
N PRO A 236 2.76 -14.92 -21.82
CA PRO A 236 1.61 -15.33 -22.66
C PRO A 236 1.30 -16.81 -22.61
N LYS A 237 2.30 -17.67 -22.35
CA LYS A 237 2.11 -19.11 -22.28
C LYS A 237 3.13 -19.75 -21.35
N ILE A 238 2.66 -20.60 -20.44
CA ILE A 238 3.50 -21.43 -19.58
C ILE A 238 3.11 -22.89 -19.84
N GLU A 239 4.06 -23.67 -20.33
CA GLU A 239 3.94 -25.10 -20.62
C GLU A 239 4.91 -25.88 -19.73
N LYS A 240 4.70 -27.20 -19.62
CA LYS A 240 5.48 -28.06 -18.72
C LYS A 240 7.00 -27.92 -18.87
N ASN A 241 7.48 -27.87 -20.11
CA ASN A 241 8.92 -27.84 -20.41
C ASN A 241 9.39 -26.45 -20.86
N ARG A 242 8.51 -25.45 -20.94
CA ARG A 242 8.84 -24.16 -21.54
C ARG A 242 7.88 -23.05 -21.11
N ALA A 243 8.41 -21.92 -20.69
CA ALA A 243 7.64 -20.68 -20.52
C ALA A 243 8.03 -19.67 -21.59
N LYS A 244 7.04 -19.14 -22.32
CA LYS A 244 7.23 -18.05 -23.27
C LYS A 244 6.91 -16.74 -22.58
N ALA A 245 7.84 -15.80 -22.64
CA ALA A 245 7.71 -14.47 -22.07
C ALA A 245 8.01 -13.39 -23.12
N ILE A 246 7.51 -12.18 -22.88
CA ILE A 246 7.78 -11.00 -23.70
C ILE A 246 8.14 -9.87 -22.76
N ALA A 247 9.35 -9.32 -22.90
CA ALA A 247 9.68 -8.03 -22.30
C ALA A 247 9.18 -6.91 -23.21
N GLU A 248 8.22 -6.13 -22.71
CA GLU A 248 7.78 -4.88 -23.30
C GLU A 248 8.46 -3.73 -22.56
N LEU A 249 9.24 -2.93 -23.30
CA LEU A 249 9.97 -1.79 -22.77
C LEU A 249 9.42 -0.50 -23.36
N ARG A 250 9.33 0.54 -22.53
CA ARG A 250 9.20 1.93 -22.99
C ARG A 250 10.53 2.63 -22.87
N ILE A 251 11.01 3.17 -23.97
CA ILE A 251 12.32 3.82 -24.06
C ILE A 251 12.13 5.23 -24.59
N ASN A 252 12.52 6.23 -23.79
CA ASN A 252 12.61 7.61 -24.26
C ASN A 252 13.98 7.84 -24.91
N SER A 253 14.00 8.44 -26.10
CA SER A 253 15.23 8.75 -26.84
C SER A 253 15.28 10.23 -27.23
N SER A 254 16.42 10.87 -27.04
CA SER A 254 16.64 12.29 -27.33
C SER A 254 16.75 12.60 -28.82
N SER A 255 17.14 11.59 -29.60
CA SER A 255 17.34 11.67 -31.05
C SER A 255 17.02 10.35 -31.77
N ASN A 256 17.06 10.37 -33.10
CA ASN A 256 17.04 9.15 -33.89
C ASN A 256 18.43 8.51 -33.87
N GLN A 257 18.55 7.29 -33.36
CA GLN A 257 19.86 6.66 -33.16
C GLN A 257 19.76 5.13 -33.12
N ASN A 258 20.87 4.48 -33.44
CA ASN A 258 20.98 3.03 -33.34
C ASN A 258 21.28 2.63 -31.89
N ALA A 259 20.65 1.58 -31.43
CA ALA A 259 20.87 1.02 -30.10
C ALA A 259 20.89 -0.51 -30.15
N GLU A 260 21.45 -1.13 -29.13
CA GLU A 260 21.34 -2.56 -28.86
C GLU A 260 20.63 -2.72 -27.51
N LEU A 261 19.63 -3.59 -27.45
CA LEU A 261 18.95 -3.96 -26.22
C LEU A 261 19.29 -5.41 -25.90
N ILE A 262 19.90 -5.64 -24.74
CA ILE A 262 20.26 -6.97 -24.24
C ILE A 262 19.31 -7.30 -23.09
N LEU A 263 18.73 -8.49 -23.12
CA LEU A 263 17.90 -9.03 -22.06
C LEU A 263 18.59 -10.25 -21.46
N LYS A 264 18.71 -10.26 -20.13
CA LYS A 264 19.26 -11.36 -19.36
C LYS A 264 18.20 -11.95 -18.43
N THR A 265 18.27 -13.27 -18.26
CA THR A 265 17.49 -14.01 -17.25
C THR A 265 18.48 -14.74 -16.34
N ASP A 266 18.42 -14.49 -15.03
CA ASP A 266 19.36 -15.04 -14.04
C ASP A 266 20.84 -14.89 -14.49
N ASN A 267 21.22 -13.68 -14.89
CA ASN A 267 22.55 -13.30 -15.42
C ASN A 267 22.97 -13.92 -16.77
N SER A 268 22.14 -14.75 -17.39
CA SER A 268 22.41 -15.34 -18.71
C SER A 268 21.71 -14.54 -19.81
N ILE A 269 22.39 -14.28 -20.94
CA ILE A 269 21.77 -13.56 -22.07
C ILE A 269 20.67 -14.44 -22.68
N SER A 270 19.43 -13.97 -22.60
CA SER A 270 18.26 -14.66 -23.15
C SER A 270 17.85 -14.10 -24.51
N ALA A 271 18.13 -12.81 -24.76
CA ALA A 271 17.90 -12.18 -26.06
C ALA A 271 18.80 -10.95 -26.26
N SER A 272 19.14 -10.64 -27.51
CA SER A 272 19.68 -9.33 -27.92
C SER A 272 18.97 -8.85 -29.18
N LYS A 273 18.79 -7.54 -29.32
CA LYS A 273 18.12 -6.92 -30.45
C LYS A 273 18.75 -5.57 -30.80
N HIS A 274 19.14 -5.40 -32.07
CA HIS A 274 19.47 -4.10 -32.62
C HIS A 274 18.19 -3.30 -32.94
N LEU A 275 18.21 -2.02 -32.59
CA LEU A 275 17.07 -1.11 -32.65
C LEU A 275 17.46 0.19 -33.34
N ASN A 276 16.53 0.76 -34.09
CA ASN A 276 16.62 2.14 -34.58
C ASN A 276 15.63 2.99 -33.79
N LEU A 277 16.08 3.55 -32.66
CA LEU A 277 15.25 4.38 -31.81
C LEU A 277 14.84 5.65 -32.57
N LYS A 278 13.57 6.06 -32.39
CA LYS A 278 13.07 7.36 -32.83
C LYS A 278 13.12 8.34 -31.67
N LYS A 279 13.33 9.62 -31.98
CA LYS A 279 13.20 10.69 -30.97
C LYS A 279 11.83 10.61 -30.29
N GLY A 280 11.80 10.72 -28.96
CA GLY A 280 10.62 10.56 -28.12
C GLY A 280 10.43 9.12 -27.62
N ASN A 281 9.18 8.74 -27.40
CA ASN A 281 8.84 7.45 -26.78
C ASN A 281 8.83 6.32 -27.80
N ASN A 282 9.49 5.22 -27.46
CA ASN A 282 9.56 3.98 -28.25
C ASN A 282 8.99 2.83 -27.42
N VAL A 283 8.15 1.99 -28.02
CA VAL A 283 7.66 0.74 -27.39
C VAL A 283 8.30 -0.44 -28.09
N ILE A 284 9.12 -1.20 -27.37
CA ILE A 284 9.90 -2.31 -27.90
C ILE A 284 9.45 -3.61 -27.23
N LYS A 285 9.17 -4.63 -28.04
CA LYS A 285 8.85 -5.99 -27.56
C LYS A 285 9.96 -6.95 -27.93
N ILE A 286 10.44 -7.72 -26.95
CA ILE A 286 11.45 -8.77 -27.11
C ILE A 286 10.90 -10.07 -26.51
N PRO A 287 10.62 -11.10 -27.33
CA PRO A 287 10.27 -12.42 -26.82
C PRO A 287 11.52 -13.12 -26.27
N PHE A 288 11.35 -13.89 -25.20
CA PHE A 288 12.35 -14.80 -24.66
C PHE A 288 11.69 -16.06 -24.08
N GLU A 289 12.44 -17.13 -23.91
CA GLU A 289 11.93 -18.42 -23.40
C GLU A 289 12.75 -18.88 -22.19
N VAL A 290 12.09 -19.50 -21.22
CA VAL A 290 12.71 -20.22 -20.10
C VAL A 290 12.41 -21.70 -20.29
N GLU A 291 13.44 -22.49 -20.56
CA GLU A 291 13.34 -23.95 -20.69
C GLU A 291 13.23 -24.59 -19.30
N ASN A 292 12.41 -25.65 -19.20
CA ASN A 292 12.08 -26.37 -17.96
C ASN A 292 11.78 -25.41 -16.79
N PRO A 293 10.76 -24.54 -16.92
CA PRO A 293 10.52 -23.48 -15.95
C PRO A 293 10.12 -24.05 -14.59
N GLU A 294 10.78 -23.57 -13.54
CA GLU A 294 10.34 -23.73 -12.16
C GLU A 294 9.26 -22.67 -11.87
N LEU A 295 8.05 -23.12 -11.57
CA LEU A 295 6.93 -22.22 -11.36
C LEU A 295 6.98 -21.55 -9.98
N TRP A 296 6.45 -20.35 -9.90
CA TRP A 296 6.13 -19.72 -8.63
C TRP A 296 4.80 -20.29 -8.09
N TRP A 297 4.81 -20.72 -6.84
CA TRP A 297 3.64 -21.23 -6.13
C TRP A 297 3.35 -20.39 -4.89
N THR A 298 2.08 -20.34 -4.50
CA THR A 298 1.69 -19.76 -3.23
C THR A 298 2.17 -20.62 -2.05
N ASN A 299 2.22 -20.01 -0.88
CA ASN A 299 2.63 -20.63 0.38
C ASN A 299 1.84 -21.92 0.63
N GLY A 300 2.57 -22.98 0.95
CA GLY A 300 2.02 -24.32 1.20
C GLY A 300 1.78 -25.19 -0.04
N LEU A 301 1.97 -24.68 -1.27
CA LEU A 301 1.76 -25.45 -2.52
C LEU A 301 3.03 -25.77 -3.31
N GLY A 302 4.16 -25.13 -3.02
CA GLY A 302 5.43 -25.34 -3.70
C GLY A 302 6.44 -24.24 -3.40
N ASN A 303 7.51 -24.18 -4.19
CA ASN A 303 8.54 -23.14 -4.09
C ASN A 303 8.09 -21.84 -4.78
N GLN A 304 8.60 -20.72 -4.29
CA GLN A 304 8.36 -19.37 -4.82
C GLN A 304 9.51 -18.96 -5.76
N LYS A 305 9.75 -19.71 -6.84
CA LYS A 305 10.86 -19.37 -7.75
C LYS A 305 10.63 -18.00 -8.38
N LEU A 306 11.58 -17.10 -8.15
CA LEU A 306 11.70 -15.82 -8.80
C LEU A 306 12.89 -15.86 -9.77
N TYR A 307 12.66 -15.38 -10.98
CA TYR A 307 13.67 -15.18 -12.01
C TYR A 307 14.00 -13.70 -12.07
N ASN A 308 15.29 -13.39 -12.09
CA ASN A 308 15.76 -12.03 -12.28
C ASN A 308 15.81 -11.71 -13.77
N ILE A 309 15.12 -10.65 -14.19
CA ILE A 309 15.13 -10.14 -15.55
C ILE A 309 15.83 -8.79 -15.56
N GLU A 310 16.96 -8.73 -16.25
CA GLU A 310 17.74 -7.51 -16.45
C GLU A 310 17.69 -7.12 -17.93
N THR A 311 17.55 -5.82 -18.19
CA THR A 311 17.64 -5.25 -19.53
C THR A 311 18.69 -4.15 -19.57
N GLU A 312 19.60 -4.22 -20.56
CA GLU A 312 20.65 -3.24 -20.80
C GLU A 312 20.42 -2.57 -22.15
N LEU A 313 20.26 -1.24 -22.16
CA LEU A 313 20.23 -0.44 -23.38
C LEU A 313 21.63 0.11 -23.67
N LYS A 314 22.20 -0.27 -24.82
CA LYS A 314 23.52 0.13 -25.29
C LYS A 314 23.45 1.03 -26.50
N ILE A 315 24.27 2.07 -26.52
CA ILE A 315 24.53 2.93 -27.69
C ILE A 315 26.04 3.17 -27.75
N ASP A 316 26.63 3.06 -28.94
CA ASP A 316 28.09 3.19 -29.14
C ASP A 316 28.93 2.28 -28.22
N ASN A 317 28.46 1.04 -28.00
CA ASN A 317 29.04 0.05 -27.09
C ASN A 317 29.12 0.47 -25.60
N ARG A 318 28.38 1.50 -25.19
CA ARG A 318 28.24 1.91 -23.78
C ARG A 318 26.84 1.61 -23.27
N ILE A 319 26.73 1.13 -22.03
CA ILE A 319 25.43 0.96 -21.39
C ILE A 319 24.94 2.32 -20.92
N LEU A 320 23.78 2.75 -21.40
CA LEU A 320 23.16 4.03 -21.05
C LEU A 320 22.04 3.91 -20.03
N SER A 321 21.31 2.79 -20.05
CA SER A 321 20.19 2.57 -19.16
C SER A 321 20.10 1.10 -18.83
N LYS A 322 19.77 0.80 -17.58
CA LYS A 322 19.41 -0.53 -17.11
C LYS A 322 18.03 -0.51 -16.48
N SER A 323 17.33 -1.63 -16.57
CA SER A 323 16.12 -1.89 -15.79
C SER A 323 16.10 -3.34 -15.37
N GLU A 324 15.68 -3.59 -14.15
CA GLU A 324 15.70 -4.89 -13.51
C GLU A 324 14.36 -5.14 -12.81
N THR A 325 13.86 -6.38 -12.89
CA THR A 325 12.68 -6.81 -12.16
C THR A 325 12.75 -8.30 -11.87
N ASN A 326 12.13 -8.74 -10.79
CA ASN A 326 11.94 -10.15 -10.50
C ASN A 326 10.55 -10.60 -10.96
N ILE A 327 10.48 -11.78 -11.57
CA ILE A 327 9.20 -12.37 -11.98
C ILE A 327 9.04 -13.77 -11.40
N GLY A 328 7.82 -14.11 -10.98
CA GLY A 328 7.42 -15.49 -10.78
C GLY A 328 6.73 -16.01 -12.04
N LEU A 329 7.17 -17.15 -12.58
CA LEU A 329 6.47 -17.80 -13.69
C LEU A 329 5.24 -18.51 -13.14
N ARG A 330 4.04 -17.95 -13.41
CA ARG A 330 2.77 -18.50 -12.90
C ARG A 330 1.56 -18.08 -13.72
N THR A 331 0.50 -18.89 -13.67
CA THR A 331 -0.86 -18.46 -14.05
C THR A 331 -1.70 -18.24 -12.81
N ILE A 332 -2.47 -17.14 -12.81
CA ILE A 332 -3.50 -16.84 -11.81
C ILE A 332 -4.77 -16.51 -12.58
N GLU A 333 -5.88 -17.13 -12.21
CA GLU A 333 -7.19 -16.93 -12.84
C GLU A 333 -8.24 -16.81 -11.74
N LEU A 334 -9.03 -15.73 -11.74
CA LEU A 334 -10.24 -15.65 -10.94
C LEU A 334 -11.41 -16.29 -11.71
N VAL A 335 -11.86 -17.44 -11.24
CA VAL A 335 -12.92 -18.23 -11.88
C VAL A 335 -14.28 -17.84 -11.33
N ARG A 336 -15.20 -17.54 -12.26
CA ARG A 336 -16.56 -17.09 -11.97
C ARG A 336 -17.60 -17.78 -12.85
N GLU A 337 -17.59 -19.10 -12.86
CA GLU A 337 -18.48 -19.95 -13.65
C GLU A 337 -19.79 -20.22 -12.91
N ASN A 338 -20.90 -20.33 -13.66
CA ASN A 338 -22.18 -20.76 -13.11
C ASN A 338 -22.12 -22.24 -12.69
N ASP A 339 -22.69 -22.56 -11.54
CA ASP A 339 -22.83 -23.92 -11.01
C ASP A 339 -24.21 -24.11 -10.36
N SER A 340 -24.46 -25.29 -9.79
CA SER A 340 -25.75 -25.59 -9.13
C SER A 340 -26.00 -24.75 -7.86
N LEU A 341 -24.99 -24.02 -7.36
CA LEU A 341 -25.03 -23.24 -6.14
C LEU A 341 -25.02 -21.72 -6.42
N GLY A 342 -25.03 -21.31 -7.69
CA GLY A 342 -24.98 -19.92 -8.14
C GLY A 342 -23.86 -19.68 -9.15
N LYS A 343 -22.95 -18.74 -8.83
CA LYS A 343 -21.76 -18.43 -9.62
C LYS A 343 -20.54 -18.52 -8.71
N SER A 344 -19.59 -19.38 -9.07
CA SER A 344 -18.37 -19.57 -8.31
C SER A 344 -17.55 -18.28 -8.16
N PHE A 345 -16.68 -18.23 -7.15
CA PHE A 345 -15.69 -17.18 -6.98
C PHE A 345 -14.47 -17.80 -6.30
N TYR A 346 -13.46 -18.17 -7.09
CA TYR A 346 -12.24 -18.77 -6.57
C TYR A 346 -11.06 -18.53 -7.49
N PHE A 347 -9.86 -18.73 -6.98
CA PHE A 347 -8.64 -18.55 -7.75
C PHE A 347 -8.07 -19.91 -8.17
N LYS A 348 -7.67 -20.02 -9.44
CA LYS A 348 -6.74 -21.07 -9.88
C LYS A 348 -5.33 -20.51 -9.91
N VAL A 349 -4.38 -21.25 -9.33
CA VAL A 349 -2.96 -20.98 -9.45
C VAL A 349 -2.32 -22.14 -10.19
N ASN A 350 -1.66 -21.87 -11.32
CA ASN A 350 -1.06 -22.90 -12.17
C ASN A 350 -2.06 -24.05 -12.49
N ASN A 351 -3.28 -23.65 -12.88
CA ASN A 351 -4.43 -24.51 -13.20
C ASN A 351 -4.98 -25.35 -12.03
N ARG A 352 -4.63 -25.04 -10.79
CA ARG A 352 -5.17 -25.72 -9.59
C ARG A 352 -6.08 -24.77 -8.82
N PRO A 353 -7.35 -25.11 -8.55
CA PRO A 353 -8.19 -24.37 -7.62
C PRO A 353 -7.53 -24.31 -6.23
N VAL A 354 -7.43 -23.11 -5.66
CA VAL A 354 -6.82 -22.89 -4.34
C VAL A 354 -7.82 -22.20 -3.43
N PHE A 355 -8.07 -22.79 -2.26
CA PHE A 355 -8.81 -22.10 -1.20
C PHE A 355 -7.93 -20.98 -0.62
N MET A 356 -8.44 -19.75 -0.65
CA MET A 356 -7.71 -18.59 -0.16
C MET A 356 -7.84 -18.45 1.36
N LYS A 357 -6.70 -18.40 2.03
CA LYS A 357 -6.54 -18.32 3.49
C LYS A 357 -5.77 -17.05 3.78
N GLY A 358 -6.36 -16.13 4.52
CA GLY A 358 -5.72 -14.83 4.70
C GLY A 358 -6.44 -13.88 5.63
N ALA A 359 -6.10 -12.62 5.45
CA ALA A 359 -6.68 -11.50 6.18
C ALA A 359 -6.60 -10.21 5.34
N ASN A 360 -7.26 -9.17 5.82
CA ASN A 360 -7.16 -7.83 5.30
C ASN A 360 -5.97 -7.10 5.95
N TYR A 361 -5.10 -6.55 5.12
CA TYR A 361 -3.94 -5.75 5.50
C TYR A 361 -4.30 -4.26 5.52
N ILE A 362 -3.86 -3.56 6.56
CA ILE A 362 -3.90 -2.10 6.67
C ILE A 362 -2.48 -1.54 6.83
N PRO A 363 -2.24 -0.23 6.66
CA PRO A 363 -0.91 0.35 6.90
C PRO A 363 -0.38 0.04 8.30
N GLN A 364 0.93 -0.23 8.42
CA GLN A 364 1.58 -0.60 9.70
C GLN A 364 1.82 0.56 10.66
N ASP A 365 1.77 1.81 10.19
CA ASP A 365 1.90 3.00 11.02
C ASP A 365 1.19 4.17 10.34
N ILE A 366 0.55 5.04 11.12
CA ILE A 366 0.01 6.33 10.63
C ILE A 366 1.09 7.16 9.93
N PHE A 367 2.30 7.17 10.47
CA PHE A 367 3.45 7.84 9.89
C PHE A 367 4.24 6.83 9.08
N LEU A 368 3.86 6.65 7.81
CA LEU A 368 4.36 5.59 6.91
C LEU A 368 5.90 5.48 6.78
N SER A 369 6.65 6.55 7.09
CA SER A 369 8.11 6.52 7.11
C SER A 369 8.71 5.85 8.36
N ARG A 370 7.93 5.61 9.42
CA ARG A 370 8.36 4.88 10.62
C ARG A 370 8.50 3.38 10.39
N ALA A 371 7.62 2.79 9.58
CA ALA A 371 7.65 1.36 9.27
C ALA A 371 8.95 0.99 8.54
N LYS A 372 9.76 0.16 9.19
CA LYS A 372 11.09 -0.27 8.73
C LYS A 372 10.98 -1.56 7.91
N PRO A 373 11.98 -1.86 7.06
CA PRO A 373 12.04 -3.15 6.35
C PRO A 373 11.86 -4.39 7.24
N SER A 374 12.37 -4.35 8.47
CA SER A 374 12.21 -5.44 9.46
C SER A 374 10.76 -5.65 9.89
N ASP A 375 9.97 -4.57 9.95
CA ASP A 375 8.57 -4.62 10.40
C ASP A 375 7.71 -5.27 9.30
N TYR A 376 7.96 -4.91 8.03
CA TYR A 376 7.37 -5.59 6.87
C TYR A 376 7.74 -7.08 6.82
N GLU A 377 9.03 -7.43 6.95
CA GLU A 377 9.48 -8.83 6.97
C GLU A 377 8.79 -9.59 8.10
N HIS A 378 8.77 -9.04 9.32
CA HIS A 378 8.12 -9.67 10.47
C HIS A 378 6.65 -9.96 10.20
N LEU A 379 5.92 -8.98 9.66
CA LEU A 379 4.48 -9.11 9.44
C LEU A 379 4.14 -10.10 8.32
N ILE A 380 4.80 -10.00 7.17
CA ILE A 380 4.52 -10.90 6.03
C ILE A 380 4.99 -12.33 6.34
N LYS A 381 6.15 -12.48 7.00
CA LYS A 381 6.59 -13.78 7.50
C LYS A 381 5.61 -14.36 8.51
N SER A 382 5.06 -13.54 9.42
CA SER A 382 4.05 -13.99 10.38
C SER A 382 2.77 -14.48 9.68
N ALA A 383 2.34 -13.83 8.61
CA ALA A 383 1.23 -14.31 7.78
C ALA A 383 1.56 -15.66 7.13
N ALA A 384 2.75 -15.79 6.53
CA ALA A 384 3.20 -17.05 5.92
C ALA A 384 3.29 -18.19 6.95
N GLU A 385 3.83 -17.93 8.14
CA GLU A 385 3.91 -18.89 9.25
C GLU A 385 2.54 -19.28 9.81
N ALA A 386 1.52 -18.45 9.62
CA ALA A 386 0.13 -18.75 9.92
C ALA A 386 -0.61 -19.42 8.74
N ASN A 387 0.14 -19.93 7.76
CA ASN A 387 -0.35 -20.65 6.58
C ASN A 387 -1.21 -19.79 5.64
N PHE A 388 -1.03 -18.46 5.63
CA PHE A 388 -1.73 -17.59 4.70
C PHE A 388 -1.19 -17.83 3.29
N ASN A 389 -2.04 -17.66 2.29
CA ASN A 389 -1.67 -17.64 0.88
C ASN A 389 -2.25 -16.43 0.14
N MET A 390 -2.97 -15.55 0.84
CA MET A 390 -3.49 -14.30 0.30
C MET A 390 -3.58 -13.21 1.38
N LEU A 391 -3.33 -11.97 1.00
CA LEU A 391 -3.65 -10.76 1.75
C LEU A 391 -4.44 -9.80 0.86
N ARG A 392 -5.43 -9.11 1.43
CA ARG A 392 -6.13 -8.00 0.77
C ARG A 392 -5.56 -6.68 1.27
N VAL A 393 -4.93 -5.90 0.40
CA VAL A 393 -4.50 -4.53 0.70
C VAL A 393 -5.74 -3.64 0.58
N TRP A 394 -6.30 -3.27 1.73
CA TRP A 394 -7.58 -2.59 1.82
C TRP A 394 -7.53 -1.11 1.37
N GLY A 395 -8.61 -0.67 0.71
CA GLY A 395 -8.68 0.58 -0.05
C GLY A 395 -8.61 1.92 0.70
N GLY A 396 -8.78 2.02 2.02
CA GLY A 396 -8.59 3.32 2.70
C GLY A 396 -7.15 3.55 3.21
N GLY A 397 -6.24 2.63 2.89
CA GLY A 397 -4.82 2.68 3.25
C GLY A 397 -3.96 3.38 2.19
N VAL A 398 -2.87 2.71 1.79
CA VAL A 398 -1.97 3.15 0.71
C VAL A 398 -1.64 2.00 -0.23
N TYR A 399 -1.28 2.31 -1.48
CA TYR A 399 -0.45 1.39 -2.26
C TYR A 399 0.90 1.26 -1.55
N GLU A 400 1.24 0.05 -1.14
CA GLU A 400 2.37 -0.15 -0.25
C GLU A 400 3.73 0.12 -0.91
N LYS A 401 4.77 0.17 -0.07
CA LYS A 401 6.17 0.20 -0.51
C LYS A 401 6.50 -1.09 -1.27
N ASP A 402 7.44 -1.02 -2.21
CA ASP A 402 7.82 -2.17 -3.05
C ASP A 402 8.23 -3.39 -2.22
N ILE A 403 8.91 -3.16 -1.07
CA ILE A 403 9.27 -4.22 -0.12
C ILE A 403 8.08 -5.07 0.35
N PHE A 404 6.86 -4.52 0.49
CA PHE A 404 5.70 -5.33 0.84
C PHE A 404 5.43 -6.40 -0.23
N TYR A 405 5.45 -6.01 -1.49
CA TYR A 405 5.18 -6.89 -2.62
C TYR A 405 6.35 -7.84 -2.89
N ASP A 406 7.60 -7.38 -2.74
CA ASP A 406 8.79 -8.23 -2.78
C ASP A 406 8.71 -9.37 -1.75
N LEU A 407 8.21 -9.06 -0.55
CA LEU A 407 8.03 -10.05 0.51
C LEU A 407 6.86 -10.98 0.25
N CYS A 408 5.74 -10.48 -0.29
CA CYS A 408 4.64 -11.31 -0.75
C CYS A 408 5.09 -12.28 -1.86
N ASP A 409 5.91 -11.82 -2.80
CA ASP A 409 6.55 -12.65 -3.82
C ASP A 409 7.44 -13.72 -3.20
N LYS A 410 8.33 -13.32 -2.29
CA LYS A 410 9.27 -14.21 -1.59
C LYS A 410 8.57 -15.27 -0.75
N TYR A 411 7.50 -14.90 -0.05
CA TYR A 411 6.79 -15.79 0.89
C TYR A 411 5.58 -16.50 0.29
N GLY A 412 5.25 -16.25 -0.98
CA GLY A 412 4.16 -16.97 -1.66
C GLY A 412 2.77 -16.47 -1.25
N ILE A 413 2.62 -15.19 -0.95
CA ILE A 413 1.35 -14.60 -0.50
C ILE A 413 0.75 -13.82 -1.66
N LEU A 414 -0.39 -14.26 -2.18
CA LEU A 414 -1.12 -13.49 -3.20
C LEU A 414 -1.62 -12.17 -2.63
N VAL A 415 -1.76 -11.17 -3.49
CA VAL A 415 -2.25 -9.84 -3.14
C VAL A 415 -3.51 -9.55 -3.94
N TRP A 416 -4.61 -9.38 -3.22
CA TRP A 416 -5.79 -8.64 -3.67
C TRP A 416 -5.51 -7.16 -3.41
N GLN A 417 -5.38 -6.36 -4.46
CA GLN A 417 -5.03 -4.94 -4.37
C GLN A 417 -6.24 -4.07 -4.64
N ASP A 418 -6.77 -3.42 -3.61
CA ASP A 418 -7.77 -2.37 -3.81
C ASP A 418 -7.09 -1.12 -4.44
N PHE A 419 -7.82 -0.32 -5.21
CA PHE A 419 -7.48 1.09 -5.39
C PHE A 419 -7.82 1.85 -4.11
N MET A 420 -7.21 3.02 -3.91
CA MET A 420 -7.26 3.69 -2.61
C MET A 420 -8.59 4.48 -2.39
N PHE A 421 -9.71 3.74 -2.34
CA PHE A 421 -11.06 4.23 -2.07
C PHE A 421 -11.79 3.31 -1.08
N ALA A 422 -12.34 3.88 0.00
CA ALA A 422 -13.16 3.13 0.95
C ALA A 422 -14.32 3.95 1.53
N CYS A 423 -15.48 3.30 1.72
CA CYS A 423 -16.60 3.75 2.55
C CYS A 423 -17.01 5.23 2.38
N ALA A 424 -16.96 5.76 1.16
CA ALA A 424 -17.42 7.11 0.85
C ALA A 424 -17.70 7.27 -0.65
N MET A 425 -18.61 8.19 -1.01
CA MET A 425 -18.72 8.64 -2.40
C MET A 425 -17.68 9.71 -2.70
N TYR A 426 -17.16 9.72 -3.92
CA TYR A 426 -16.07 10.60 -4.36
C TYR A 426 -16.53 11.58 -5.45
N PRO A 427 -15.87 12.75 -5.59
CA PRO A 427 -16.17 13.67 -6.69
C PRO A 427 -15.92 13.03 -8.07
N GLY A 428 -16.78 13.29 -9.07
CA GLY A 428 -16.53 12.87 -10.46
C GLY A 428 -16.30 14.02 -11.44
N ASN A 429 -15.76 15.16 -10.99
CA ASN A 429 -15.32 16.21 -11.92
C ASN A 429 -14.04 15.79 -12.66
N THR A 430 -13.82 16.34 -13.86
CA THR A 430 -12.71 15.96 -14.76
C THR A 430 -11.33 16.06 -14.11
N GLU A 431 -11.04 17.14 -13.38
CA GLU A 431 -9.76 17.32 -12.67
C GLU A 431 -9.49 16.17 -11.69
N PHE A 432 -10.51 15.78 -10.93
CA PHE A 432 -10.39 14.69 -9.97
C PHE A 432 -10.24 13.32 -10.65
N LEU A 433 -11.02 13.05 -11.70
CA LEU A 433 -10.94 11.79 -12.45
C LEU A 433 -9.60 11.65 -13.18
N ASP A 434 -9.08 12.71 -13.79
CA ASP A 434 -7.78 12.68 -14.48
C ASP A 434 -6.62 12.49 -13.50
N ASN A 435 -6.73 13.06 -12.28
CA ASN A 435 -5.79 12.81 -11.21
C ASN A 435 -5.77 11.32 -10.80
N ILE A 436 -6.95 10.68 -10.71
CA ILE A 436 -7.05 9.25 -10.40
C ILE A 436 -6.51 8.38 -11.53
N LYS A 437 -6.73 8.75 -12.80
CA LYS A 437 -6.16 8.02 -13.94
C LYS A 437 -4.64 7.97 -13.82
N LEU A 438 -3.99 9.10 -13.54
CA LEU A 438 -2.54 9.15 -13.35
C LEU A 438 -2.07 8.26 -12.18
N GLU A 439 -2.77 8.31 -11.05
CA GLU A 439 -2.54 7.44 -9.89
C GLU A 439 -2.65 5.96 -10.25
N ALA A 440 -3.73 5.56 -10.91
CA ALA A 440 -3.98 4.18 -11.31
C ALA A 440 -2.91 3.68 -12.29
N GLU A 441 -2.63 4.46 -13.35
CA GLU A 441 -1.63 4.09 -14.35
C GLU A 441 -0.24 3.86 -13.75
N GLN A 442 0.21 4.75 -12.85
CA GLN A 442 1.51 4.63 -12.24
C GLN A 442 1.60 3.44 -11.28
N ASN A 443 0.58 3.23 -10.45
CA ASN A 443 0.60 2.12 -9.48
C ASN A 443 0.44 0.75 -10.15
N ILE A 444 -0.36 0.63 -11.22
CA ILE A 444 -0.42 -0.62 -11.99
C ILE A 444 0.93 -0.91 -12.65
N LYS A 445 1.55 0.08 -13.31
CA LYS A 445 2.87 -0.11 -13.94
C LYS A 445 3.93 -0.53 -12.94
N ARG A 446 3.92 0.07 -11.75
CA ARG A 446 4.84 -0.26 -10.67
C ARG A 446 4.65 -1.69 -10.17
N LEU A 447 3.40 -2.16 -10.06
CA LEU A 447 3.10 -3.41 -9.35
C LEU A 447 2.93 -4.65 -10.25
N ARG A 448 2.60 -4.49 -11.53
CA ARG A 448 2.20 -5.58 -12.45
C ARG A 448 3.25 -6.66 -12.75
N ASN A 449 4.53 -6.46 -12.38
CA ASN A 449 5.55 -7.50 -12.53
C ASN A 449 5.62 -8.44 -11.31
N HIS A 450 5.09 -8.03 -10.15
CA HIS A 450 5.11 -8.86 -8.95
C HIS A 450 4.32 -10.15 -9.18
N ALA A 451 4.92 -11.26 -8.75
CA ALA A 451 4.30 -12.58 -8.88
C ALA A 451 2.98 -12.66 -8.08
N CYS A 452 2.91 -11.95 -6.96
CA CYS A 452 1.84 -11.98 -5.98
C CYS A 452 0.56 -11.28 -6.41
N ILE A 453 0.60 -10.30 -7.31
CA ILE A 453 -0.58 -9.54 -7.72
C ILE A 453 -1.59 -10.49 -8.38
N ALA A 454 -2.77 -10.62 -7.77
CA ALA A 454 -3.78 -11.62 -8.13
C ALA A 454 -5.11 -11.00 -8.55
N LEU A 455 -5.45 -9.82 -8.04
CA LEU A 455 -6.72 -9.13 -8.30
C LEU A 455 -6.53 -7.63 -8.08
N TRP A 456 -7.08 -6.82 -8.98
CA TRP A 456 -7.30 -5.38 -8.77
C TRP A 456 -8.75 -5.16 -8.36
N CYS A 457 -9.00 -4.38 -7.30
CA CYS A 457 -10.36 -4.07 -6.86
C CYS A 457 -10.62 -2.58 -6.77
N GLY A 458 -11.73 -2.08 -7.30
CA GLY A 458 -12.01 -0.64 -7.40
C GLY A 458 -12.13 0.07 -6.05
N ASP A 459 -12.86 -0.52 -5.11
CA ASP A 459 -13.11 0.09 -3.79
C ASP A 459 -13.50 -0.92 -2.70
N ASN A 460 -13.49 -0.41 -1.47
CA ASN A 460 -14.10 -1.06 -0.31
C ASN A 460 -15.52 -0.50 -0.01
N GLU A 461 -16.50 -1.39 -0.08
CA GLU A 461 -17.89 -1.27 0.40
C GLU A 461 -18.75 -0.17 -0.20
N ILE A 462 -18.27 0.61 -1.18
CA ILE A 462 -19.01 1.78 -1.67
C ILE A 462 -20.32 1.34 -2.34
N LEU A 463 -20.30 0.24 -3.11
CA LEU A 463 -21.51 -0.32 -3.73
C LEU A 463 -22.55 -0.72 -2.69
N SER A 464 -22.14 -1.48 -1.68
CA SER A 464 -23.04 -1.97 -0.62
C SER A 464 -23.57 -0.80 0.19
N ALA A 465 -22.70 0.13 0.59
CA ALA A 465 -23.07 1.30 1.37
C ALA A 465 -24.08 2.21 0.66
N TRP A 466 -23.86 2.50 -0.63
CA TRP A 466 -24.78 3.29 -1.43
C TRP A 466 -26.21 2.73 -1.42
N ASN A 467 -26.34 1.40 -1.50
CA ASN A 467 -27.64 0.74 -1.66
C ASN A 467 -28.25 0.21 -0.35
N ARG A 468 -27.46 0.02 0.73
CA ARG A 468 -27.91 -0.67 1.95
C ARG A 468 -27.75 0.13 3.23
N TRP A 469 -26.92 1.19 3.23
CA TRP A 469 -26.66 1.98 4.45
C TRP A 469 -27.49 3.27 4.51
N GLY A 470 -28.53 3.38 3.68
CA GLY A 470 -29.42 4.55 3.62
C GLY A 470 -28.82 5.76 2.90
N TRP A 471 -27.66 5.63 2.25
CA TRP A 471 -26.97 6.76 1.62
C TRP A 471 -27.76 7.32 0.43
N LYS A 472 -28.22 6.44 -0.46
CA LYS A 472 -29.03 6.85 -1.62
C LYS A 472 -30.30 7.54 -1.17
N GLU A 473 -31.02 6.93 -0.23
CA GLU A 473 -32.28 7.44 0.32
C GLU A 473 -32.05 8.82 0.95
N ASN A 474 -31.02 8.96 1.79
CA ASN A 474 -30.67 10.22 2.44
C ASN A 474 -30.34 11.33 1.42
N VAL A 475 -29.63 11.01 0.33
CA VAL A 475 -29.34 11.99 -0.73
C VAL A 475 -30.63 12.38 -1.45
N ILE A 476 -31.50 11.43 -1.78
CA ILE A 476 -32.77 11.73 -2.45
C ILE A 476 -33.64 12.63 -1.56
N GLU A 477 -33.78 12.29 -0.28
CA GLU A 477 -34.58 13.03 0.69
C GLU A 477 -34.06 14.46 0.92
N ASN A 478 -32.74 14.63 1.08
CA ASN A 478 -32.14 15.90 1.45
C ASN A 478 -31.68 16.77 0.27
N GLN A 479 -31.45 16.18 -0.90
CA GLN A 479 -30.80 16.85 -2.04
C GLN A 479 -31.50 16.61 -3.39
N GLY A 480 -32.44 15.67 -3.46
CA GLY A 480 -33.23 15.34 -4.65
C GLY A 480 -32.58 14.28 -5.55
N GLU A 481 -33.44 13.62 -6.35
CA GLU A 481 -33.08 12.49 -7.22
C GLU A 481 -31.97 12.83 -8.23
N ALA A 482 -32.01 14.02 -8.84
CA ALA A 482 -30.98 14.44 -9.79
C ALA A 482 -29.56 14.49 -9.19
N LYS A 483 -29.43 14.77 -7.87
CA LYS A 483 -28.13 14.74 -7.19
C LYS A 483 -27.70 13.31 -6.88
N ALA A 484 -28.64 12.44 -6.49
CA ALA A 484 -28.36 11.02 -6.32
C ALA A 484 -27.88 10.38 -7.63
N ASP A 485 -28.54 10.69 -8.75
CA ASP A 485 -28.17 10.21 -10.08
C ASP A 485 -26.78 10.70 -10.50
N LYS A 486 -26.46 11.98 -10.24
CA LYS A 486 -25.13 12.52 -10.53
C LYS A 486 -24.04 11.79 -9.74
N ILE A 487 -24.25 11.60 -8.44
CA ILE A 487 -23.31 10.92 -7.55
C ILE A 487 -23.12 9.46 -7.98
N TRP A 488 -24.20 8.77 -8.33
CA TRP A 488 -24.13 7.40 -8.85
C TRP A 488 -23.42 7.32 -10.20
N ASN A 489 -23.70 8.25 -11.12
CA ASN A 489 -23.02 8.28 -12.42
C ASN A 489 -21.51 8.53 -12.29
N ASP A 490 -21.08 9.29 -11.28
CA ASP A 490 -19.65 9.48 -10.98
C ASP A 490 -19.00 8.20 -10.47
N TYR A 491 -19.67 7.49 -9.57
CA TYR A 491 -19.27 6.16 -9.12
C TYR A 491 -19.16 5.17 -10.30
N ASP A 492 -20.21 5.07 -11.13
CA ASP A 492 -20.23 4.20 -12.32
C ASP A 492 -19.09 4.54 -13.30
N THR A 493 -18.85 5.83 -13.53
CA THR A 493 -17.78 6.30 -14.41
C THR A 493 -16.41 5.89 -13.89
N LEU A 494 -16.16 6.02 -12.59
CA LEU A 494 -14.86 5.69 -12.02
C LEU A 494 -14.64 4.18 -11.94
N PHE A 495 -15.56 3.46 -11.28
CA PHE A 495 -15.35 2.07 -10.86
C PHE A 495 -15.81 1.04 -11.89
N HIS A 496 -16.66 1.41 -12.87
CA HIS A 496 -17.11 0.48 -13.92
C HIS A 496 -16.55 0.79 -15.30
N LYS A 497 -15.90 1.95 -15.49
CA LYS A 497 -15.32 2.35 -16.80
C LYS A 497 -13.83 2.66 -16.68
N ILE A 498 -13.47 3.73 -15.97
CA ILE A 498 -12.08 4.23 -15.95
C ILE A 498 -11.09 3.20 -15.38
N LEU A 499 -11.30 2.74 -14.15
CA LEU A 499 -10.38 1.79 -13.52
C LEU A 499 -10.27 0.44 -14.26
N PRO A 500 -11.38 -0.24 -14.65
CA PRO A 500 -11.26 -1.48 -15.41
C PRO A 500 -10.59 -1.29 -16.77
N ASP A 501 -10.83 -0.17 -17.47
CA ASP A 501 -10.17 0.10 -18.76
C ASP A 501 -8.66 0.26 -18.60
N ILE A 502 -8.21 0.96 -17.54
CA ILE A 502 -6.78 1.11 -17.26
C ILE A 502 -6.14 -0.23 -16.90
N VAL A 503 -6.79 -1.05 -16.05
CA VAL A 503 -6.29 -2.40 -15.71
C VAL A 503 -6.20 -3.26 -16.96
N LYS A 504 -7.24 -3.29 -17.79
CA LYS A 504 -7.25 -4.02 -19.06
C LYS A 504 -6.14 -3.55 -20.00
N GLN A 505 -5.79 -2.27 -20.01
CA GLN A 505 -4.72 -1.73 -20.85
C GLN A 505 -3.32 -2.07 -20.32
N LEU A 506 -3.11 -1.99 -19.00
CA LEU A 506 -1.77 -2.02 -18.41
C LEU A 506 -1.38 -3.35 -17.77
N ASP A 507 -2.35 -4.14 -17.34
CA ASP A 507 -2.18 -5.46 -16.76
C ASP A 507 -3.33 -6.42 -17.17
N PRO A 508 -3.49 -6.72 -18.48
CA PRO A 508 -4.63 -7.45 -19.04
C PRO A 508 -4.82 -8.89 -18.54
N LYS A 509 -3.90 -9.41 -17.73
CA LYS A 509 -3.94 -10.79 -17.20
C LYS A 509 -4.46 -10.88 -15.78
N THR A 510 -4.46 -9.75 -15.07
CA THR A 510 -5.00 -9.68 -13.73
C THR A 510 -6.43 -9.19 -13.84
N GLU A 511 -7.35 -9.93 -13.23
CA GLU A 511 -8.76 -9.58 -13.24
C GLU A 511 -9.03 -8.29 -12.47
N TYR A 512 -10.17 -7.66 -12.78
CA TYR A 512 -10.67 -6.47 -12.09
C TYR A 512 -12.00 -6.75 -11.40
N TRP A 513 -12.13 -6.29 -10.15
CA TRP A 513 -13.33 -6.40 -9.33
C TRP A 513 -13.84 -5.02 -8.93
N SER A 514 -15.07 -4.64 -9.29
CA SER A 514 -15.48 -3.23 -9.13
C SER A 514 -15.53 -2.75 -7.68
N SER A 515 -16.04 -3.57 -6.76
CA SER A 515 -16.20 -3.21 -5.34
C SER A 515 -16.22 -4.48 -4.50
N SER A 516 -15.62 -4.44 -3.32
CA SER A 516 -15.64 -5.52 -2.33
C SER A 516 -16.49 -5.07 -1.14
N PRO A 517 -17.65 -5.70 -0.87
CA PRO A 517 -18.17 -6.90 -1.51
C PRO A 517 -19.08 -6.60 -2.71
N SER A 518 -19.15 -7.53 -3.66
CA SER A 518 -20.16 -7.52 -4.73
C SER A 518 -20.46 -8.93 -5.26
N SER A 519 -21.46 -9.07 -6.13
CA SER A 519 -21.72 -10.35 -6.83
C SER A 519 -21.32 -10.33 -8.31
N ASP A 520 -21.28 -9.14 -8.90
CA ASP A 520 -20.79 -8.84 -10.24
C ASP A 520 -20.56 -7.32 -10.34
N ILE A 521 -20.05 -6.85 -11.48
CA ILE A 521 -19.92 -5.42 -11.75
C ILE A 521 -21.26 -4.72 -11.51
N GLY A 522 -21.27 -3.76 -10.58
CA GLY A 522 -22.45 -2.98 -10.19
C GLY A 522 -23.58 -3.78 -9.53
N LYS A 523 -23.37 -5.03 -9.13
CA LYS A 523 -24.39 -5.88 -8.49
C LYS A 523 -24.05 -6.17 -7.03
N LEU A 524 -25.01 -5.95 -6.15
CA LEU A 524 -24.87 -6.18 -4.71
C LEU A 524 -24.47 -7.61 -4.40
N GLU A 525 -23.67 -7.74 -3.34
CA GLU A 525 -23.24 -8.98 -2.74
C GLU A 525 -24.43 -9.85 -2.30
N ASN A 526 -24.24 -11.15 -2.43
CA ASN A 526 -25.16 -12.18 -1.96
C ASN A 526 -24.38 -13.46 -1.66
N LYS A 527 -25.06 -14.48 -1.11
CA LYS A 527 -24.41 -15.72 -0.70
C LYS A 527 -23.94 -16.57 -1.90
N THR A 528 -24.59 -16.45 -3.06
CA THR A 528 -24.45 -17.41 -4.17
C THR A 528 -23.52 -16.95 -5.29
N SER A 529 -23.03 -15.70 -5.26
CA SER A 529 -22.09 -15.15 -6.26
C SER A 529 -21.19 -14.07 -5.66
N GLY A 530 -19.93 -14.06 -6.08
CA GLY A 530 -18.94 -13.04 -5.70
C GLY A 530 -18.40 -13.21 -4.29
N ASP A 531 -17.99 -12.09 -3.71
CA ASP A 531 -17.42 -12.02 -2.37
C ASP A 531 -18.40 -11.38 -1.37
N MET A 532 -18.18 -11.61 -0.07
CA MET A 532 -19.09 -11.16 0.98
C MET A 532 -18.32 -10.62 2.19
N HIS A 533 -18.79 -9.47 2.68
CA HIS A 533 -18.43 -8.93 4.00
C HIS A 533 -19.55 -9.29 4.96
N TYR A 534 -19.26 -10.16 5.94
CA TYR A 534 -20.28 -10.57 6.90
C TYR A 534 -20.03 -9.96 8.27
N TRP A 535 -20.73 -8.85 8.48
CA TRP A 535 -20.70 -8.01 9.67
C TRP A 535 -21.93 -8.21 10.58
N GLY A 536 -22.73 -9.26 10.36
CA GLY A 536 -23.82 -9.64 11.27
C GLY A 536 -23.30 -10.00 12.66
N VAL A 537 -22.16 -10.68 12.72
CA VAL A 537 -21.33 -10.74 13.93
C VAL A 537 -20.57 -9.42 14.07
N TRP A 538 -20.41 -8.93 15.30
CA TRP A 538 -19.93 -7.59 15.66
C TRP A 538 -20.98 -6.48 15.48
N TRP A 539 -21.21 -6.00 14.25
CA TRP A 539 -22.13 -4.86 14.02
C TRP A 539 -23.59 -5.23 14.24
N GLY A 540 -24.03 -6.39 13.74
CA GLY A 540 -25.37 -6.93 14.00
C GLY A 540 -25.54 -7.61 15.36
N LYS A 541 -24.45 -7.73 16.15
CA LYS A 541 -24.39 -8.40 17.46
C LYS A 541 -24.88 -9.87 17.46
N GLU A 542 -24.91 -10.52 16.29
CA GLU A 542 -25.34 -11.91 16.12
C GLU A 542 -24.35 -12.90 16.74
N PRO A 543 -24.79 -14.06 17.26
CA PRO A 543 -23.89 -15.03 17.88
C PRO A 543 -22.87 -15.61 16.89
N PHE A 544 -21.69 -16.03 17.37
CA PHE A 544 -20.64 -16.63 16.52
C PHE A 544 -21.10 -17.87 15.73
N SER A 545 -22.13 -18.57 16.21
CA SER A 545 -22.76 -19.68 15.48
C SER A 545 -23.27 -19.29 14.09
N ASN A 546 -23.60 -18.01 13.87
CA ASN A 546 -24.09 -17.54 12.58
C ASN A 546 -23.00 -17.53 11.50
N TYR A 547 -21.71 -17.54 11.86
CA TYR A 547 -20.66 -17.81 10.87
C TYR A 547 -20.79 -19.19 10.20
N LYS A 548 -21.52 -20.14 10.80
CA LYS A 548 -21.78 -21.46 10.22
C LYS A 548 -22.94 -21.44 9.19
N THR A 549 -23.71 -20.35 9.12
CA THR A 549 -24.93 -20.25 8.28
C THR A 549 -24.87 -19.11 7.25
N TYR A 550 -24.12 -18.04 7.53
CA TYR A 550 -23.91 -16.92 6.62
C TYR A 550 -22.57 -17.05 5.91
N ILE A 551 -22.53 -17.99 4.97
CA ILE A 551 -21.35 -18.31 4.17
C ILE A 551 -21.60 -17.88 2.73
N GLY A 552 -20.68 -17.10 2.16
CA GLY A 552 -20.67 -16.71 0.75
C GLY A 552 -19.72 -17.60 -0.08
N ARG A 553 -19.68 -17.35 -1.39
CA ARG A 553 -18.74 -18.05 -2.29
C ARG A 553 -17.28 -17.72 -1.95
N PHE A 554 -17.04 -16.52 -1.44
CA PHE A 554 -15.78 -16.06 -0.91
C PHE A 554 -16.03 -15.07 0.23
N MET A 555 -15.37 -15.24 1.38
CA MET A 555 -15.51 -14.35 2.53
C MET A 555 -14.32 -13.38 2.54
N SER A 556 -14.53 -12.15 2.07
CA SER A 556 -13.49 -11.12 1.95
C SER A 556 -13.35 -10.26 3.20
N GLU A 557 -14.40 -10.16 4.03
CA GLU A 557 -14.32 -9.61 5.38
C GLU A 557 -15.28 -10.28 6.37
N TYR A 558 -14.80 -10.41 7.61
CA TYR A 558 -15.55 -10.75 8.81
C TYR A 558 -14.58 -10.59 10.00
N GLY A 559 -15.05 -10.12 11.15
CA GLY A 559 -14.15 -9.83 12.27
C GLY A 559 -14.82 -9.73 13.62
N PHE A 560 -14.00 -9.77 14.67
CA PHE A 560 -14.36 -9.46 16.04
C PHE A 560 -13.18 -8.73 16.72
N GLN A 561 -13.44 -7.74 17.58
CA GLN A 561 -12.34 -6.98 18.20
C GLN A 561 -11.74 -7.66 19.43
N SER A 562 -10.47 -7.36 19.64
CA SER A 562 -9.82 -7.47 20.94
C SER A 562 -8.89 -6.29 21.21
N PHE A 563 -8.67 -6.01 22.49
CA PHE A 563 -7.58 -5.16 22.96
C PHE A 563 -6.21 -5.75 22.56
N PRO A 564 -5.12 -4.96 22.58
CA PRO A 564 -3.78 -5.51 22.44
C PRO A 564 -3.35 -6.22 23.74
N GLU A 565 -2.26 -6.97 23.71
CA GLU A 565 -1.79 -7.65 24.92
C GLU A 565 -1.29 -6.66 25.99
N ILE A 566 -1.26 -7.10 27.25
CA ILE A 566 -1.03 -6.19 28.39
C ILE A 566 0.28 -5.40 28.30
N GLY A 567 1.37 -6.03 27.83
CA GLY A 567 2.67 -5.35 27.68
C GLY A 567 2.70 -4.36 26.51
N SER A 568 1.71 -4.40 25.61
CA SER A 568 1.46 -3.36 24.61
C SER A 568 0.60 -2.24 25.19
N ILE A 569 -0.38 -2.56 26.04
CA ILE A 569 -1.21 -1.58 26.76
C ILE A 569 -0.35 -0.67 27.65
N GLU A 570 0.56 -1.25 28.42
CA GLU A 570 1.46 -0.52 29.32
C GLU A 570 2.38 0.49 28.62
N LYS A 571 2.54 0.40 27.29
CA LYS A 571 3.35 1.36 26.52
C LYS A 571 2.63 2.66 26.20
N TYR A 572 1.30 2.68 26.27
CA TYR A 572 0.48 3.86 25.95
C TYR A 572 -0.43 4.32 27.10
N THR A 573 -0.34 3.66 28.26
CA THR A 573 -1.21 3.91 29.42
C THR A 573 -0.40 4.00 30.71
N LEU A 574 -1.04 4.53 31.76
CA LEU A 574 -0.62 4.41 33.15
C LEU A 574 -1.50 3.39 33.89
N PRO A 575 -1.08 2.87 35.06
CA PRO A 575 -1.88 1.92 35.83
C PRO A 575 -3.30 2.41 36.17
N GLU A 576 -3.50 3.70 36.41
CA GLU A 576 -4.82 4.30 36.64
C GLU A 576 -5.75 4.26 35.41
N ASP A 577 -5.18 4.10 34.21
CA ASP A 577 -5.95 4.00 32.97
C ASP A 577 -6.44 2.56 32.70
N HIS A 578 -6.02 1.56 33.50
CA HIS A 578 -6.31 0.12 33.34
C HIS A 578 -7.77 -0.25 33.70
N ASP A 579 -8.72 0.43 33.07
CA ASP A 579 -10.15 0.14 33.03
C ASP A 579 -10.61 0.40 31.60
N ILE A 580 -11.35 -0.54 31.00
CA ILE A 580 -11.89 -0.39 29.64
C ILE A 580 -12.83 0.82 29.49
N ASN A 581 -13.30 1.38 30.61
CA ASN A 581 -14.13 2.57 30.65
C ASN A 581 -13.37 3.87 30.93
N SER A 582 -12.06 3.79 31.20
CA SER A 582 -11.21 4.97 31.37
C SER A 582 -11.20 5.80 30.09
N GLU A 583 -10.94 7.10 30.24
CA GLU A 583 -10.90 8.02 29.10
C GLU A 583 -9.84 7.60 28.08
N VAL A 584 -8.67 7.16 28.56
CA VAL A 584 -7.56 6.69 27.72
C VAL A 584 -7.93 5.42 26.95
N MET A 585 -8.53 4.42 27.60
CA MET A 585 -8.91 3.18 26.92
C MET A 585 -10.07 3.40 25.93
N LYS A 586 -11.00 4.33 26.22
CA LYS A 586 -12.04 4.76 25.28
C LYS A 586 -11.46 5.52 24.08
N SER A 587 -10.44 6.36 24.28
CA SER A 587 -9.75 7.04 23.17
C SER A 587 -9.07 6.03 22.24
N HIS A 588 -8.53 4.93 22.78
CA HIS A 588 -7.97 3.82 21.99
C HIS A 588 -8.98 2.71 21.63
N GLN A 589 -10.28 3.02 21.70
CA GLN A 589 -11.36 2.21 21.13
C GLN A 589 -12.08 3.07 20.08
N ARG A 590 -11.94 2.71 18.81
CA ARG A 590 -12.41 3.54 17.69
C ARG A 590 -13.71 3.06 17.07
N SER A 591 -14.16 1.85 17.38
CA SER A 591 -15.48 1.36 16.98
C SER A 591 -16.54 1.98 17.89
N SER A 592 -17.61 2.51 17.28
CA SER A 592 -18.72 3.17 17.97
C SER A 592 -19.48 2.27 18.96
N ILE A 593 -19.33 0.95 18.85
CA ILE A 593 -19.97 -0.05 19.72
C ILE A 593 -18.97 -0.87 20.56
N GLY A 594 -17.66 -0.59 20.43
CA GLY A 594 -16.62 -1.58 20.68
C GLY A 594 -16.61 -2.23 22.06
N ASN A 595 -16.36 -1.46 23.12
CA ASN A 595 -16.21 -2.03 24.48
C ASN A 595 -17.51 -2.70 24.97
N VAL A 596 -18.66 -2.12 24.63
CA VAL A 596 -19.97 -2.67 24.99
C VAL A 596 -20.19 -4.02 24.31
N THR A 597 -19.90 -4.12 23.01
CA THR A 597 -20.04 -5.37 22.24
C THR A 597 -19.07 -6.45 22.75
N ILE A 598 -17.83 -6.09 23.10
CA ILE A 598 -16.89 -7.06 23.69
C ILE A 598 -17.47 -7.66 24.98
N VAL A 599 -17.95 -6.81 25.90
CA VAL A 599 -18.54 -7.26 27.17
C VAL A 599 -19.77 -8.13 26.91
N GLU A 600 -20.66 -7.70 26.00
CA GLU A 600 -21.89 -8.44 25.69
C GLU A 600 -21.61 -9.85 25.15
N TYR A 601 -20.61 -10.03 24.29
CA TYR A 601 -20.22 -11.37 23.82
C TYR A 601 -19.48 -12.17 24.89
N MET A 602 -18.65 -11.51 25.70
CA MET A 602 -17.97 -12.16 26.80
C MET A 602 -18.95 -12.76 27.80
N ASP A 603 -20.01 -12.03 28.14
CA ASP A 603 -21.07 -12.48 29.06
C ASP A 603 -21.87 -13.68 28.53
N ARG A 604 -21.84 -13.94 27.21
CA ARG A 604 -22.49 -15.13 26.60
C ARG A 604 -21.68 -16.41 26.83
N ASP A 605 -20.35 -16.31 26.68
CA ASP A 605 -19.48 -17.48 26.52
C ASP A 605 -18.47 -17.69 27.67
N TYR A 606 -18.26 -16.68 28.52
CA TYR A 606 -17.26 -16.70 29.58
C TYR A 606 -17.79 -16.14 30.91
N ASN A 607 -17.15 -16.55 32.01
CA ASN A 607 -17.39 -15.93 33.31
C ASN A 607 -16.77 -14.52 33.34
N LYS A 608 -17.43 -13.60 34.06
CA LYS A 608 -16.95 -12.24 34.25
C LYS A 608 -15.50 -12.21 34.79
N PRO A 609 -14.56 -11.55 34.08
CA PRO A 609 -13.18 -11.43 34.54
C PRO A 609 -13.06 -10.67 35.87
N LYS A 610 -12.10 -11.07 36.72
CA LYS A 610 -11.94 -10.49 38.07
C LYS A 610 -11.22 -9.15 38.08
N ASN A 611 -10.41 -8.88 37.06
CA ASN A 611 -9.60 -7.67 36.95
C ASN A 611 -9.25 -7.41 35.48
N PHE A 612 -8.64 -6.25 35.22
CA PHE A 612 -8.29 -5.81 33.88
C PHE A 612 -7.36 -6.80 33.13
N PRO A 613 -6.25 -7.32 33.69
CA PRO A 613 -5.44 -8.32 32.99
C PRO A 613 -6.21 -9.59 32.59
N MET A 614 -7.10 -10.10 33.46
CA MET A 614 -7.95 -11.23 33.11
C MET A 614 -8.95 -10.86 32.00
N PHE A 615 -9.48 -9.64 32.01
CA PHE A 615 -10.36 -9.17 30.95
C PHE A 615 -9.66 -9.17 29.59
N ILE A 616 -8.44 -8.64 29.50
CA ILE A 616 -7.64 -8.66 28.27
C ILE A 616 -7.39 -10.10 27.79
N TYR A 617 -6.99 -10.99 28.70
CA TYR A 617 -6.78 -12.41 28.38
C TYR A 617 -8.03 -13.09 27.84
N VAL A 618 -9.19 -12.94 28.51
CA VAL A 618 -10.45 -13.55 28.08
C VAL A 618 -10.92 -12.93 26.76
N ASN A 619 -10.74 -11.63 26.55
CA ASN A 619 -11.09 -10.99 25.30
C ASN A 619 -10.25 -11.52 24.12
N HIS A 620 -8.96 -11.81 24.31
CA HIS A 620 -8.14 -12.48 23.29
C HIS A 620 -8.71 -13.86 22.93
N LEU A 621 -9.12 -14.66 23.93
CA LEU A 621 -9.72 -15.98 23.69
C LEU A 621 -11.07 -15.88 22.98
N LEU A 622 -11.91 -14.94 23.40
CA LEU A 622 -13.22 -14.67 22.79
C LEU A 622 -13.09 -14.35 21.29
N GLN A 623 -12.18 -13.43 20.94
CA GLN A 623 -11.88 -13.12 19.55
C GLN A 623 -11.37 -14.36 18.80
N ALA A 624 -10.41 -15.08 19.38
CA ALA A 624 -9.78 -16.23 18.74
C ALA A 624 -10.79 -17.35 18.43
N GLU A 625 -11.67 -17.70 19.37
CA GLU A 625 -12.70 -18.73 19.17
C GLU A 625 -13.78 -18.28 18.17
N GLY A 626 -14.20 -17.02 18.22
CA GLY A 626 -15.18 -16.47 17.29
C GLY A 626 -14.70 -16.53 15.84
N ILE A 627 -13.48 -16.05 15.57
CA ILE A 627 -12.93 -16.02 14.20
C ILE A 627 -12.48 -17.40 13.73
N LYS A 628 -11.97 -18.25 14.64
CA LYS A 628 -11.74 -19.67 14.34
C LYS A 628 -13.03 -20.35 13.86
N THR A 629 -14.16 -20.11 14.53
CA THR A 629 -15.47 -20.67 14.12
C THR A 629 -15.81 -20.33 12.67
N ALA A 630 -15.55 -19.08 12.25
CA ALA A 630 -15.74 -18.65 10.87
C ALA A 630 -14.78 -19.32 9.91
N MET A 631 -13.47 -19.25 10.16
CA MET A 631 -12.44 -19.85 9.29
C MET A 631 -12.67 -21.35 9.05
N GLU A 632 -13.01 -22.07 10.12
CA GLU A 632 -13.32 -23.49 10.05
C GLU A 632 -14.60 -23.77 9.25
N ALA A 633 -15.66 -22.96 9.46
CA ALA A 633 -16.90 -23.07 8.69
C ALA A 633 -16.67 -22.81 7.19
N HIS A 634 -15.90 -21.78 6.84
CA HIS A 634 -15.59 -21.44 5.45
C HIS A 634 -14.83 -22.59 4.77
N ARG A 635 -13.79 -23.12 5.43
CA ARG A 635 -12.99 -24.24 4.89
C ARG A 635 -13.80 -25.53 4.75
N ARG A 636 -14.64 -25.86 5.73
CA ARG A 636 -15.49 -27.07 5.69
C ARG A 636 -16.53 -27.03 4.57
N ASN A 637 -16.91 -25.83 4.12
CA ASN A 637 -17.84 -25.63 3.02
C ASN A 637 -17.17 -25.54 1.64
N MET A 638 -15.89 -25.89 1.50
CA MET A 638 -15.30 -26.11 0.18
C MET A 638 -16.03 -27.26 -0.56
N PRO A 639 -16.39 -27.14 -1.85
CA PRO A 639 -16.03 -26.09 -2.80
C PRO A 639 -17.05 -24.93 -2.93
N TYR A 640 -18.10 -24.88 -2.12
CA TYR A 640 -19.06 -23.77 -2.16
C TYR A 640 -18.38 -22.44 -1.78
N CYS A 641 -17.69 -22.43 -0.63
CA CYS A 641 -16.86 -21.33 -0.18
C CYS A 641 -15.38 -21.63 -0.52
N MET A 642 -14.71 -20.67 -1.15
CA MET A 642 -13.35 -20.83 -1.65
C MET A 642 -12.36 -19.79 -1.13
N GLY A 643 -12.75 -18.98 -0.15
CA GLY A 643 -11.85 -18.01 0.47
C GLY A 643 -12.33 -17.50 1.82
N SER A 644 -11.36 -17.16 2.66
CA SER A 644 -11.55 -16.72 4.04
C SER A 644 -10.48 -15.68 4.39
N LEU A 645 -10.81 -14.40 4.24
CA LEU A 645 -9.99 -13.25 4.62
C LEU A 645 -10.64 -12.55 5.81
N TYR A 646 -10.12 -12.74 7.02
CA TYR A 646 -10.68 -12.04 8.18
C TYR A 646 -10.26 -10.57 8.22
N TRP A 647 -11.10 -9.73 8.80
CA TRP A 647 -10.77 -8.37 9.19
C TRP A 647 -10.28 -8.40 10.64
N GLN A 648 -9.04 -8.01 10.97
CA GLN A 648 -7.93 -7.56 10.11
C GLN A 648 -6.59 -8.17 10.55
N LEU A 649 -5.52 -8.08 9.75
CA LEU A 649 -4.22 -8.67 10.08
C LEU A 649 -3.51 -7.90 11.20
N ASN A 650 -3.33 -6.59 11.02
CA ASN A 650 -2.39 -5.76 11.77
C ASN A 650 -3.01 -4.43 12.22
N ASP A 651 -2.26 -3.63 12.99
CA ASP A 651 -2.64 -2.29 13.46
C ASP A 651 -1.67 -1.21 12.95
N CYS A 652 -2.15 0.05 12.90
CA CYS A 652 -1.35 1.23 12.55
C CYS A 652 -0.92 2.09 13.76
N TRP A 653 -1.42 1.75 14.96
CA TRP A 653 -1.15 2.40 16.23
C TRP A 653 -1.65 1.49 17.39
N PRO A 654 -1.25 1.72 18.66
CA PRO A 654 -1.71 0.89 19.78
C PRO A 654 -3.21 1.06 20.02
N VAL A 655 -4.03 0.02 19.85
CA VAL A 655 -5.50 0.19 19.84
C VAL A 655 -6.24 -1.12 20.11
N ALA A 656 -7.49 -1.03 20.58
CA ALA A 656 -8.45 -2.12 20.48
C ALA A 656 -9.01 -2.22 19.04
N SER A 657 -8.78 -3.34 18.38
CA SER A 657 -9.15 -3.54 16.97
C SER A 657 -9.42 -5.00 16.66
N TRP A 658 -9.75 -5.27 15.41
CA TRP A 658 -9.94 -6.63 14.90
C TRP A 658 -8.63 -7.35 14.54
N SER A 659 -7.47 -6.77 14.87
CA SER A 659 -6.17 -7.29 14.44
C SER A 659 -5.85 -8.67 15.03
N GLY A 660 -5.13 -9.49 14.25
CA GLY A 660 -4.48 -10.71 14.75
C GLY A 660 -3.09 -10.43 15.34
N ILE A 661 -2.43 -9.37 14.89
CA ILE A 661 -1.12 -8.91 15.34
C ILE A 661 -1.23 -7.45 15.75
N ASP A 662 -0.83 -7.10 16.97
CA ASP A 662 -0.90 -5.73 17.45
C ASP A 662 0.17 -4.81 16.81
N TYR A 663 0.07 -3.51 17.05
CA TYR A 663 0.98 -2.49 16.50
C TYR A 663 2.47 -2.75 16.81
N TYR A 664 2.78 -3.39 17.93
CA TYR A 664 4.16 -3.71 18.31
C TYR A 664 4.64 -5.05 17.75
N GLY A 665 3.88 -5.65 16.83
CA GLY A 665 4.21 -6.90 16.17
C GLY A 665 3.92 -8.14 17.02
N LYS A 666 3.17 -8.02 18.12
CA LYS A 666 2.88 -9.17 18.98
C LYS A 666 1.65 -9.91 18.49
N TRP A 667 1.76 -11.22 18.37
CA TRP A 667 0.65 -12.08 18.01
C TRP A 667 -0.38 -12.11 19.14
N LYS A 668 -1.63 -11.76 18.82
CA LYS A 668 -2.78 -12.03 19.70
C LYS A 668 -3.12 -13.53 19.63
N ALA A 669 -3.99 -13.99 20.53
CA ALA A 669 -4.46 -15.39 20.52
C ALA A 669 -5.07 -15.77 19.16
N LEU A 670 -5.75 -14.80 18.50
CA LEU A 670 -6.27 -14.95 17.16
C LEU A 670 -5.22 -15.48 16.17
N HIS A 671 -4.02 -14.91 16.09
CA HIS A 671 -3.02 -15.34 15.09
C HIS A 671 -2.55 -16.78 15.30
N TYR A 672 -2.39 -17.20 16.56
CA TYR A 672 -2.08 -18.60 16.90
C TYR A 672 -3.22 -19.56 16.53
N PHE A 673 -4.46 -19.13 16.72
CA PHE A 673 -5.65 -19.90 16.35
C PHE A 673 -5.81 -19.98 14.83
N THR A 674 -5.60 -18.88 14.12
CA THR A 674 -5.57 -18.82 12.66
C THR A 674 -4.53 -19.78 12.10
N LYS A 675 -3.30 -19.79 12.63
CA LYS A 675 -2.27 -20.75 12.21
C LYS A 675 -2.77 -22.19 12.25
N LYS A 676 -3.48 -22.58 13.32
CA LYS A 676 -4.09 -23.91 13.45
C LYS A 676 -5.26 -24.11 12.48
N ALA A 677 -6.18 -23.16 12.41
CA ALA A 677 -7.37 -23.19 11.54
C ALA A 677 -7.01 -23.20 10.04
N PHE A 678 -5.83 -22.72 9.67
CA PHE A 678 -5.33 -22.69 8.30
C PHE A 678 -4.27 -23.76 7.99
N ASN A 679 -4.01 -24.70 8.91
CA ASN A 679 -3.17 -25.86 8.63
C ASN A 679 -3.63 -26.60 7.37
N ASN A 680 -2.67 -27.13 6.60
CA ASN A 680 -2.96 -27.85 5.37
C ASN A 680 -3.94 -29.01 5.59
N ILE A 681 -3.82 -29.70 6.72
CA ILE A 681 -4.76 -30.70 7.22
C ILE A 681 -5.37 -30.17 8.52
N LEU A 682 -6.69 -30.09 8.56
CA LEU A 682 -7.45 -29.61 9.71
C LEU A 682 -8.56 -30.62 10.03
N VAL A 683 -8.69 -31.00 11.30
CA VAL A 683 -9.89 -31.65 11.83
C VAL A 683 -10.80 -30.55 12.36
N SER A 684 -11.96 -30.35 11.73
CA SER A 684 -12.95 -29.34 12.11
C SER A 684 -14.26 -30.04 12.50
N PRO A 685 -14.50 -30.26 13.81
CA PRO A 685 -15.65 -30.99 14.32
C PRO A 685 -16.98 -30.22 14.26
#